data_AF-A0A6P0SE08-F1
#
_entry.id   AF-A0A6P0SE08-F1
#
_cell.length_a   1.000
_cell.length_b   1.000
_cell.length_c   1.000
_cell.angle_alpha   90.00
_cell.angle_beta   90.00
_cell.angle_gamma   90.00
#
_symmetry.space_group_name_H-M   'P 1'
#
loop_
_entity.id
_entity.type
_entity.pdbx_description
1 polymer ?
#
loop_
_entity_poly.entity_id
_entity_poly.type
_entity_poly.pdbx_seq_one_letter_code
_entity_poly.pdbx_strand_id
1 'polypeptide(L)'
;MIALGLLGTPLAPAAAVAAGLSFVGLSRKGLNLLHAKTNNKLTSEQWVGIAFPLAYIMSFDSLVRSNDWLRENIGAGVSGKDTDKKAKQQIDQLGELNLDQALVDQVWENFPESKLGQAFNQQLSQYLKKTKLNPNTIDLVTGWVAWGTYACIDSLLSYEQKDIVNSFSLQRAAAQQTRPIRKYGNIESYLTEQISPNPSDSYRLQLWKVLGEDFKIPDIYVPLKAQLLDSNGKVKTQVNPVNLESWAKQQLTNPGQHDQVMFIQGGPGRGKSVFCRMFADWVRQHLHPIWTPILIRLRDIHAFDADIKNTLSDAVQANFANKKNDWLTDPNTRFLFLLDGFDELRMQGTDTGSIEDFLRKVGYYQEDCQRNPQLGHRFLVTGRELALQGIVTPTNLERVEIALMDQTLQQEWFNNWGNLVGQDKATEFKDFLQAQHCPERVKQLAQEPLLLYLLAAMHRDGQLTAQMFEGASSTNAKILIYQNALDWVLTKQRPKKLHFHFELTEKETEDLRRILSEAGLCVTQAGGEWASITMIEECLKGDDGARELLEKAQKRIGENPLRNALAAFYLRPASDSGVTEGGVEFVHKSFGEFLCALRLKESLEDWTEPGKKRRRFAIDDNQLAEEIYDLLGYGRLTPEIVDYLMALLDTSDYFRPVQLFERLEDFYLCWCNGEFIDILEETTLPQKTGQKLRKHGVELGQRQVDISAGLNTMILLLELNRYAQTKDELKDKISFHPCGKPHTEGFDRQRLLRIISYSNSVEFGNFLITIGGFLSSADLSSADLSSADLSSADLSSADLSSADLSSADLSSADLSSADLSSADLRQGDLREAKLIKANLIKADLSLAYLREAKLSLADLSSADLINAELSLADLSSAYLIKADLSLADLSSANLIKADLSSAKLIKADLSSADLIKADLSSANLKGANLSSAYLENISWDEDTKWDNVRGLETAINVPEALKNDRTSN
;
A
#
# COMPACT_ATOMS: atom_id res chain seq x y z
N MET A 1 64.11 -8.51 -5.53
CA MET A 1 64.02 -7.87 -6.87
C MET A 1 63.00 -8.50 -7.84
N ILE A 2 62.30 -9.61 -7.55
CA ILE A 2 61.39 -10.25 -8.54
C ILE A 2 59.89 -9.93 -8.33
N ALA A 3 59.44 -9.45 -7.16
CA ALA A 3 58.01 -9.14 -6.94
C ALA A 3 57.59 -7.73 -7.42
N LEU A 4 58.50 -6.74 -7.41
CA LEU A 4 58.20 -5.34 -7.76
C LEU A 4 58.00 -5.09 -9.27
N GLY A 5 58.38 -6.03 -10.14
CA GLY A 5 58.26 -5.89 -11.60
C GLY A 5 56.88 -6.23 -12.19
N LEU A 6 55.98 -6.83 -11.41
CA LEU A 6 54.70 -7.34 -11.93
C LEU A 6 53.63 -6.26 -12.11
N LEU A 7 53.69 -5.15 -11.36
CA LEU A 7 52.79 -4.00 -11.58
C LEU A 7 53.27 -3.06 -12.70
N GLY A 8 54.52 -3.21 -13.15
CA GLY A 8 55.19 -2.28 -14.08
C GLY A 8 55.50 -2.84 -15.48
N THR A 9 54.94 -3.99 -15.87
CA THR A 9 55.08 -4.52 -17.24
C THR A 9 53.77 -4.37 -18.04
N PRO A 10 53.81 -4.10 -19.36
CA PRO A 10 52.62 -3.83 -20.19
C PRO A 10 51.59 -4.97 -20.30
N LEU A 11 51.75 -6.07 -19.55
CA LEU A 11 50.99 -7.30 -19.72
C LEU A 11 50.34 -7.86 -18.45
N ALA A 12 50.44 -7.21 -17.29
CA ALA A 12 50.10 -7.89 -16.03
C ALA A 12 49.27 -7.12 -14.96
N PRO A 13 48.32 -6.24 -15.33
CA PRO A 13 47.08 -6.25 -14.54
C PRO A 13 45.81 -6.46 -15.36
N ALA A 14 45.78 -6.08 -16.65
CA ALA A 14 44.54 -6.19 -17.44
C ALA A 14 44.36 -7.57 -18.12
N ALA A 15 45.45 -8.23 -18.54
CA ALA A 15 45.36 -9.53 -19.21
C ALA A 15 45.32 -10.73 -18.23
N ALA A 16 45.83 -10.59 -17.01
CA ALA A 16 45.82 -11.65 -16.01
C ALA A 16 44.51 -11.74 -15.20
N VAL A 17 43.74 -10.64 -15.13
CA VAL A 17 42.40 -10.65 -14.49
C VAL A 17 41.34 -11.24 -15.44
N ALA A 18 41.60 -11.25 -16.76
CA ALA A 18 40.75 -11.88 -17.77
C ALA A 18 41.15 -13.34 -18.13
N ALA A 19 42.37 -13.78 -17.79
CA ALA A 19 42.80 -15.16 -17.98
C ALA A 19 42.81 -15.88 -16.63
N GLY A 20 41.81 -16.73 -16.38
CA GLY A 20 41.58 -17.48 -15.14
C GLY A 20 42.74 -18.39 -14.70
N LEU A 21 43.83 -17.80 -14.22
CA LEU A 21 44.89 -18.44 -13.45
C LEU A 21 44.67 -18.04 -11.99
N SER A 22 44.51 -19.02 -11.10
CA SER A 22 44.37 -18.73 -9.67
C SER A 22 45.66 -18.05 -9.17
N PHE A 23 45.57 -16.77 -8.80
CA PHE A 23 46.69 -16.02 -8.24
C PHE A 23 47.25 -16.70 -6.99
N VAL A 24 46.46 -17.52 -6.30
CA VAL A 24 46.91 -18.42 -5.22
C VAL A 24 48.00 -19.39 -5.70
N GLY A 25 47.84 -20.00 -6.88
CA GLY A 25 48.81 -20.93 -7.45
C GLY A 25 50.10 -20.25 -7.93
N LEU A 26 49.99 -19.03 -8.50
CA LEU A 26 51.14 -18.19 -8.89
C LEU A 26 51.88 -17.63 -7.67
N SER A 27 51.17 -17.21 -6.63
CA SER A 27 51.72 -16.73 -5.36
C SER A 27 52.42 -17.86 -4.60
N ARG A 28 51.80 -19.05 -4.56
CA ARG A 28 52.42 -20.27 -4.02
C ARG A 28 53.68 -20.66 -4.78
N LYS A 29 53.64 -20.65 -6.12
CA LYS A 29 54.85 -20.87 -6.93
C LYS A 29 55.91 -19.80 -6.67
N GLY A 30 55.52 -18.53 -6.53
CA GLY A 30 56.40 -17.41 -6.21
C GLY A 30 57.10 -17.54 -4.87
N LEU A 31 56.36 -17.83 -3.80
CA LEU A 31 56.88 -18.13 -2.47
C LEU A 31 57.80 -19.36 -2.49
N ASN A 32 57.41 -20.44 -3.17
CA ASN A 32 58.24 -21.65 -3.32
C ASN A 32 59.55 -21.38 -4.09
N LEU A 33 59.52 -20.55 -5.13
CA LEU A 33 60.71 -20.17 -5.92
C LEU A 33 61.67 -19.32 -5.09
N LEU A 34 61.14 -18.58 -4.11
CA LEU A 34 61.90 -17.71 -3.23
C LEU A 34 62.54 -18.50 -2.09
N HIS A 35 61.78 -19.40 -1.45
CA HIS A 35 62.29 -20.42 -0.53
C HIS A 35 63.43 -21.24 -1.15
N ALA A 36 63.29 -21.61 -2.43
CA ALA A 36 64.34 -22.28 -3.20
C ALA A 36 65.59 -21.40 -3.46
N LYS A 37 65.46 -20.07 -3.50
CA LYS A 37 66.58 -19.12 -3.69
C LYS A 37 67.25 -18.69 -2.39
N THR A 38 66.54 -18.74 -1.26
CA THR A 38 67.03 -18.31 0.06
C THR A 38 67.45 -19.47 0.96
N ASN A 39 67.52 -20.70 0.44
CA ASN A 39 67.80 -21.93 1.21
C ASN A 39 66.86 -22.07 2.45
N ASN A 40 65.58 -21.73 2.31
CA ASN A 40 64.58 -21.74 3.39
C ASN A 40 64.92 -20.86 4.62
N LYS A 41 65.83 -19.87 4.50
CA LYS A 41 66.14 -18.89 5.56
C LYS A 41 65.62 -17.50 5.19
N LEU A 42 64.30 -17.33 5.17
CA LEU A 42 63.68 -16.01 5.02
C LEU A 42 63.62 -15.29 6.38
N THR A 43 63.98 -14.01 6.41
CA THR A 43 63.72 -13.16 7.59
C THR A 43 62.27 -12.67 7.60
N SER A 44 61.78 -12.20 8.75
CA SER A 44 60.43 -11.65 8.91
C SER A 44 60.15 -10.50 7.94
N GLU A 45 61.14 -9.62 7.76
CA GLU A 45 61.08 -8.47 6.85
C GLU A 45 60.98 -8.92 5.39
N GLN A 46 61.75 -9.93 5.00
CA GLN A 46 61.72 -10.47 3.64
C GLN A 46 60.38 -11.14 3.33
N TRP A 47 59.81 -11.87 4.30
CA TRP A 47 58.52 -12.52 4.12
C TRP A 47 57.39 -11.50 3.99
N VAL A 48 57.32 -10.51 4.89
CA VAL A 48 56.32 -9.43 4.85
C VAL A 48 56.41 -8.62 3.55
N GLY A 49 57.63 -8.32 3.09
CA GLY A 49 57.87 -7.61 1.83
C GLY A 49 57.42 -8.34 0.56
N ILE A 50 56.98 -9.60 0.66
CA ILE A 50 56.47 -10.41 -0.46
C ILE A 50 55.02 -10.81 -0.24
N ALA A 51 54.67 -11.28 0.97
CA ALA A 51 53.35 -11.79 1.28
C ALA A 51 52.26 -10.70 1.23
N PHE A 52 52.51 -9.51 1.80
CA PHE A 52 51.54 -8.41 1.82
C PHE A 52 51.24 -7.85 0.43
N PRO A 53 52.24 -7.59 -0.45
CA PRO A 53 51.95 -7.20 -1.83
C PRO A 53 51.14 -8.25 -2.60
N LEU A 54 51.45 -9.54 -2.43
CA LEU A 54 50.69 -10.62 -3.07
C LEU A 54 49.26 -10.70 -2.53
N ALA A 55 49.09 -10.62 -1.21
CA ALA A 55 47.80 -10.63 -0.55
C ALA A 55 46.94 -9.41 -0.94
N TYR A 56 47.55 -8.24 -1.16
CA TYR A 56 46.86 -7.03 -1.65
C TYR A 56 46.30 -7.23 -3.05
N ILE A 57 47.10 -7.81 -3.97
CA ILE A 57 46.64 -8.14 -5.32
C ILE A 57 45.53 -9.20 -5.28
N MET A 58 45.67 -10.22 -4.42
CA MET A 58 44.64 -11.24 -4.22
C MET A 58 43.33 -10.64 -3.70
N SER A 59 43.43 -9.68 -2.77
CA SER A 59 42.26 -8.98 -2.25
C SER A 59 41.57 -8.15 -3.33
N PHE A 60 42.33 -7.45 -4.18
CA PHE A 60 41.76 -6.72 -5.33
C PHE A 60 41.10 -7.66 -6.36
N ASP A 61 41.75 -8.76 -6.73
CA ASP A 61 41.17 -9.76 -7.64
C ASP A 61 39.89 -10.37 -7.07
N SER A 62 39.89 -10.71 -5.77
CA SER A 62 38.70 -11.22 -5.08
C SER A 62 37.55 -10.20 -5.14
N LEU A 63 37.83 -8.93 -4.83
CA LEU A 63 36.84 -7.86 -4.83
C LEU A 63 36.24 -7.60 -6.22
N VAL A 64 37.07 -7.61 -7.27
CA VAL A 64 36.61 -7.43 -8.66
C VAL A 64 35.80 -8.63 -9.15
N ARG A 65 36.15 -9.86 -8.72
CA ARG A 65 35.39 -11.06 -9.10
C ARG A 65 34.03 -11.13 -8.42
N SER A 66 33.93 -10.67 -7.17
CA SER A 66 32.69 -10.69 -6.41
C SER A 66 31.77 -9.49 -6.66
N ASN A 67 32.21 -8.47 -7.41
CA ASN A 67 31.43 -7.25 -7.65
C ASN A 67 31.25 -7.01 -9.16
N ASP A 68 30.06 -7.32 -9.65
CA ASP A 68 29.74 -7.25 -11.08
C ASP A 68 29.83 -5.82 -11.63
N TRP A 69 29.38 -4.82 -10.86
CA TRP A 69 29.46 -3.41 -11.25
C TRP A 69 30.91 -2.94 -11.38
N LEU A 70 31.77 -3.33 -10.43
CA LEU A 70 33.19 -2.99 -10.45
C LEU A 70 33.89 -3.63 -11.67
N ARG A 71 33.55 -4.89 -11.97
CA ARG A 71 34.05 -5.61 -13.14
C ARG A 71 33.68 -4.90 -14.45
N GLU A 72 32.44 -4.44 -14.59
CA GLU A 72 31.97 -3.71 -15.77
C GLU A 72 32.61 -2.32 -15.90
N ASN A 73 32.74 -1.57 -14.80
CA ASN A 73 33.23 -0.18 -14.81
C ASN A 73 34.75 -0.06 -14.91
N ILE A 74 35.50 -1.09 -14.51
CA ILE A 74 36.94 -1.18 -14.75
C ILE A 74 37.22 -1.61 -16.20
N GLY A 75 36.45 -2.58 -16.74
CA GLY A 75 36.55 -3.06 -18.12
C GLY A 75 37.88 -3.73 -18.51
N ALA A 76 37.93 -4.39 -19.67
CA ALA A 76 39.15 -4.97 -20.27
C ALA A 76 40.11 -3.93 -20.90
N GLY A 77 40.03 -2.65 -20.49
CA GLY A 77 40.55 -1.52 -21.25
C GLY A 77 41.56 -0.65 -20.51
N VAL A 78 42.84 -1.01 -20.57
CA VAL A 78 43.94 -0.04 -20.62
C VAL A 78 44.92 -0.52 -21.70
N SER A 79 44.66 -0.16 -22.97
CA SER A 79 45.65 -0.23 -24.03
C SER A 79 46.31 1.14 -24.15
N GLY A 80 47.56 1.29 -23.71
CA GLY A 80 48.25 2.56 -23.74
C GLY A 80 49.75 2.41 -23.66
N LYS A 81 50.42 2.55 -24.80
CA LYS A 81 51.89 2.45 -24.97
C LYS A 81 52.71 3.55 -24.27
N ASP A 82 52.09 4.43 -23.48
CA ASP A 82 52.75 5.58 -22.81
C ASP A 82 52.96 5.40 -21.29
N THR A 83 52.60 4.27 -20.69
CA THR A 83 52.69 4.04 -19.24
C THR A 83 54.07 3.60 -18.71
N ASP A 84 55.01 3.26 -19.60
CA ASP A 84 56.24 2.54 -19.23
C ASP A 84 57.33 3.38 -18.52
N LYS A 85 57.30 4.71 -18.60
CA LYS A 85 58.36 5.56 -17.99
C LYS A 85 58.01 6.11 -16.61
N LYS A 86 56.76 6.53 -16.36
CA LYS A 86 56.34 7.09 -15.07
C LYS A 86 56.04 6.03 -14.01
N ALA A 87 55.45 4.89 -14.39
CA ALA A 87 55.19 3.78 -13.46
C ALA A 87 56.50 3.13 -12.98
N LYS A 88 57.49 3.02 -13.87
CA LYS A 88 58.83 2.50 -13.57
C LYS A 88 59.59 3.40 -12.58
N GLN A 89 59.55 4.72 -12.77
CA GLN A 89 60.13 5.71 -11.83
C GLN A 89 59.50 5.69 -10.43
N GLN A 90 58.22 5.36 -10.30
CA GLN A 90 57.53 5.29 -9.00
C GLN A 90 57.69 3.93 -8.30
N ILE A 91 57.87 2.84 -9.07
CA ILE A 91 58.27 1.53 -8.54
C ILE A 91 59.71 1.59 -8.02
N ASP A 92 60.59 2.36 -8.66
CA ASP A 92 61.94 2.61 -8.16
C ASP A 92 61.93 3.39 -6.82
N GLN A 93 60.92 4.25 -6.57
CA GLN A 93 60.73 4.92 -5.25
C GLN A 93 60.24 3.96 -4.14
N LEU A 94 59.51 2.89 -4.47
CA LEU A 94 59.15 1.82 -3.52
C LEU A 94 60.33 0.88 -3.23
N GLY A 95 61.28 0.76 -4.18
CA GLY A 95 62.52 0.02 -4.01
C GLY A 95 63.47 0.60 -2.94
N GLU A 96 63.21 1.83 -2.45
CA GLU A 96 63.95 2.50 -1.38
C GLU A 96 63.36 2.31 0.03
N LEU A 97 62.20 1.65 0.18
CA LEU A 97 61.67 1.30 1.51
C LEU A 97 62.46 0.13 2.10
N ASN A 98 63.50 0.44 2.87
CA ASN A 98 64.11 -0.55 3.76
C ASN A 98 63.09 -0.95 4.82
N LEU A 99 62.54 -2.16 4.68
CA LEU A 99 61.67 -2.78 5.69
C LEU A 99 62.52 -3.07 6.93
N ASP A 100 62.49 -2.17 7.91
CA ASP A 100 62.97 -2.42 9.25
C ASP A 100 61.88 -3.11 10.09
N GLN A 101 62.25 -3.61 11.26
CA GLN A 101 61.31 -4.31 12.15
C GLN A 101 60.14 -3.41 12.58
N ALA A 102 60.34 -2.10 12.68
CA ALA A 102 59.28 -1.14 13.03
C ALA A 102 58.21 -1.01 11.94
N LEU A 103 58.61 -1.01 10.65
CA LEU A 103 57.70 -1.05 9.51
C LEU A 103 56.96 -2.39 9.43
N VAL A 104 57.62 -3.50 9.74
CA VAL A 104 56.98 -4.83 9.82
C VAL A 104 55.91 -4.85 10.90
N ASP A 105 56.20 -4.34 12.08
CA ASP A 105 55.23 -4.26 13.18
C ASP A 105 54.05 -3.35 12.82
N GLN A 106 54.30 -2.20 12.16
CA GLN A 106 53.26 -1.29 11.67
C GLN A 106 52.34 -1.96 10.63
N VAL A 107 52.91 -2.75 9.72
CA VAL A 107 52.16 -3.50 8.69
C VAL A 107 51.29 -4.57 9.31
N TRP A 108 51.78 -5.27 10.34
CA TRP A 108 50.98 -6.25 11.04
C TRP A 108 49.88 -5.60 11.88
N GLU A 109 50.16 -4.50 12.58
CA GLU A 109 49.17 -3.82 13.42
C GLU A 109 48.02 -3.26 12.59
N ASN A 110 48.30 -2.44 11.57
CA ASN A 110 47.28 -1.84 10.71
C ASN A 110 47.81 -1.59 9.29
N PHE A 111 47.74 -2.61 8.43
CA PHE A 111 48.21 -2.52 7.06
C PHE A 111 47.59 -1.35 6.28
N PRO A 112 46.25 -1.10 6.29
CA PRO A 112 45.66 0.05 5.61
C PRO A 112 46.29 1.42 5.94
N GLU A 113 46.64 1.65 7.21
CA GLU A 113 47.25 2.91 7.66
C GLU A 113 48.79 2.87 7.66
N SER A 114 49.39 1.70 7.44
CA SER A 114 50.84 1.56 7.33
C SER A 114 51.39 2.32 6.12
N LYS A 115 52.66 2.74 6.20
CA LYS A 115 53.35 3.37 5.04
C LYS A 115 53.27 2.49 3.79
N LEU A 116 53.34 1.17 3.98
CA LEU A 116 53.26 0.19 2.89
C LEU A 116 51.86 0.15 2.27
N GLY A 117 50.81 0.04 3.09
CA GLY A 117 49.43 0.03 2.61
C GLY A 117 49.00 1.35 1.97
N GLN A 118 49.43 2.50 2.51
CA GLN A 118 49.21 3.81 1.90
C GLN A 118 49.87 3.91 0.52
N ALA A 119 51.10 3.41 0.37
CA ALA A 119 51.78 3.40 -0.91
C ALA A 119 51.08 2.49 -1.94
N PHE A 120 50.58 1.32 -1.52
CA PHE A 120 49.78 0.44 -2.39
C PHE A 120 48.43 1.06 -2.78
N ASN A 121 47.72 1.69 -1.84
CA ASN A 121 46.47 2.39 -2.12
C ASN A 121 46.68 3.55 -3.10
N GLN A 122 47.78 4.31 -2.97
CA GLN A 122 48.12 5.37 -3.92
C GLN A 122 48.35 4.82 -5.33
N GLN A 123 49.04 3.69 -5.46
CA GLN A 123 49.29 3.05 -6.75
C GLN A 123 47.99 2.52 -7.38
N LEU A 124 47.17 1.81 -6.60
CA LEU A 124 45.88 1.32 -7.08
C LEU A 124 44.94 2.48 -7.44
N SER A 125 44.93 3.56 -6.65
CA SER A 125 44.17 4.78 -6.94
C SER A 125 44.60 5.41 -8.27
N GLN A 126 45.90 5.51 -8.56
CA GLN A 126 46.39 6.02 -9.85
C GLN A 126 46.01 5.13 -11.03
N TYR A 127 45.97 3.81 -10.83
CA TYR A 127 45.48 2.87 -11.83
C TYR A 127 43.97 3.07 -12.08
N LEU A 128 43.17 3.12 -11.02
CA LEU A 128 41.71 3.26 -11.12
C LEU A 128 41.27 4.65 -11.61
N LYS A 129 42.07 5.71 -11.41
CA LYS A 129 41.80 7.05 -12.00
C LYS A 129 41.76 7.06 -13.53
N LYS A 130 42.29 6.02 -14.18
CA LYS A 130 42.27 5.86 -15.65
C LYS A 130 41.00 5.15 -16.14
N THR A 131 40.13 4.69 -15.25
CA THR A 131 38.84 4.05 -15.57
C THR A 131 37.70 5.07 -15.48
N LYS A 132 36.44 4.62 -15.66
CA LYS A 132 35.24 5.48 -15.52
C LYS A 132 34.81 5.72 -14.06
N LEU A 133 35.62 5.29 -13.08
CA LEU A 133 35.28 5.41 -11.66
C LEU A 133 35.51 6.85 -11.16
N ASN A 134 34.59 7.33 -10.33
CA ASN A 134 34.75 8.61 -9.66
C ASN A 134 35.74 8.52 -8.47
N PRO A 135 36.37 9.64 -8.04
CA PRO A 135 37.37 9.64 -6.98
C PRO A 135 36.92 8.99 -5.66
N ASN A 136 35.69 9.24 -5.21
CA ASN A 136 35.18 8.69 -3.95
C ASN A 136 35.03 7.16 -4.00
N THR A 137 34.60 6.63 -5.14
CA THR A 137 34.50 5.18 -5.35
C THR A 137 35.89 4.54 -5.42
N ILE A 138 36.89 5.24 -5.99
CA ILE A 138 38.27 4.77 -6.00
C ILE A 138 38.81 4.63 -4.57
N ASP A 139 38.60 5.65 -3.74
CA ASP A 139 39.07 5.62 -2.35
C ASP A 139 38.44 4.46 -1.57
N LEU A 140 37.12 4.27 -1.70
CA LEU A 140 36.40 3.14 -1.12
C LEU A 140 36.97 1.79 -1.57
N VAL A 141 37.18 1.59 -2.87
CA VAL A 141 37.75 0.35 -3.41
C VAL A 141 39.14 0.10 -2.82
N THR A 142 40.02 1.11 -2.82
CA THR A 142 41.38 0.94 -2.27
C THR A 142 41.37 0.64 -0.77
N GLY A 143 40.47 1.24 0.00
CA GLY A 143 40.29 0.94 1.43
C GLY A 143 39.89 -0.50 1.69
N TRP A 144 38.91 -1.02 0.94
CA TRP A 144 38.45 -2.40 1.07
C TRP A 144 39.48 -3.43 0.62
N VAL A 145 40.29 -3.12 -0.41
CA VAL A 145 41.42 -3.98 -0.81
C VAL A 145 42.48 -4.04 0.28
N ALA A 146 42.83 -2.89 0.87
CA ALA A 146 43.80 -2.85 1.95
C ALA A 146 43.31 -3.65 3.18
N TRP A 147 42.02 -3.57 3.50
CA TRP A 147 41.43 -4.36 4.58
C TRP A 147 41.43 -5.86 4.26
N GLY A 148 40.92 -6.26 3.09
CA GLY A 148 40.80 -7.66 2.68
C GLY A 148 42.15 -8.37 2.51
N THR A 149 43.24 -7.60 2.43
CA THR A 149 44.63 -8.11 2.41
C THR A 149 44.90 -9.06 3.57
N TYR A 150 44.41 -8.78 4.79
CA TYR A 150 44.65 -9.66 5.94
C TYR A 150 43.99 -11.03 5.81
N ALA A 151 42.77 -11.11 5.27
CA ALA A 151 42.11 -12.39 5.01
C ALA A 151 42.92 -13.22 4.00
N CYS A 152 43.52 -12.57 2.99
CA CYS A 152 44.42 -13.22 2.05
C CYS A 152 45.75 -13.65 2.70
N ILE A 153 46.29 -12.88 3.65
CA ILE A 153 47.48 -13.25 4.44
C ILE A 153 47.22 -14.53 5.23
N ASP A 154 46.07 -14.66 5.90
CA ASP A 154 45.71 -15.86 6.64
C ASP A 154 45.67 -17.11 5.75
N SER A 155 45.19 -16.95 4.51
CA SER A 155 45.25 -18.00 3.49
C SER A 155 46.69 -18.37 3.12
N LEU A 156 47.58 -17.38 2.90
CA LEU A 156 48.98 -17.62 2.58
C LEU A 156 49.74 -18.31 3.72
N LEU A 157 49.50 -17.91 4.97
CA LEU A 157 50.10 -18.50 6.16
C LEU A 157 49.72 -19.98 6.35
N SER A 158 48.54 -20.40 5.90
CA SER A 158 48.11 -21.81 5.98
C SER A 158 49.00 -22.78 5.20
N TYR A 159 49.83 -22.25 4.28
CA TYR A 159 50.75 -23.00 3.43
C TYR A 159 52.23 -22.90 3.88
N GLU A 160 52.52 -22.17 4.96
CA GLU A 160 53.88 -21.96 5.46
C GLU A 160 54.28 -22.94 6.58
N GLN A 161 55.58 -23.04 6.85
CA GLN A 161 56.09 -23.86 7.95
C GLN A 161 55.67 -23.29 9.31
N LYS A 162 55.42 -24.18 10.30
CA LYS A 162 54.96 -23.80 11.65
C LYS A 162 55.84 -22.74 12.33
N ASP A 163 57.15 -22.75 12.07
CA ASP A 163 58.09 -21.80 12.67
C ASP A 163 57.82 -20.35 12.22
N ILE A 164 57.46 -20.15 10.94
CA ILE A 164 57.09 -18.84 10.37
C ILE A 164 55.70 -18.42 10.87
N VAL A 165 54.75 -19.36 10.96
CA VAL A 165 53.40 -19.08 11.47
C VAL A 165 53.45 -18.67 12.95
N ASN A 166 54.29 -19.34 13.75
CA ASN A 166 54.45 -19.05 15.17
C ASN A 166 55.15 -17.71 15.42
N SER A 167 56.11 -17.30 14.57
CA SER A 167 56.82 -16.03 14.73
C SER A 167 55.93 -14.79 14.61
N PHE A 168 54.76 -14.90 13.95
CA PHE A 168 53.81 -13.79 13.77
C PHE A 168 52.55 -13.89 14.63
N SER A 169 52.46 -14.88 15.51
CA SER A 169 51.23 -15.18 16.29
C SER A 169 50.75 -14.01 17.17
N LEU A 170 51.66 -13.31 17.85
CA LEU A 170 51.36 -12.14 18.69
C LEU A 170 50.94 -10.92 17.87
N GLN A 171 51.67 -10.63 16.79
CA GLN A 171 51.37 -9.51 15.88
C GLN A 171 50.01 -9.73 15.18
N ARG A 172 49.67 -10.97 14.82
CA ARG A 172 48.37 -11.35 14.25
C ARG A 172 47.23 -11.18 15.26
N ALA A 173 47.45 -11.54 16.52
CA ALA A 173 46.46 -11.31 17.58
C ALA A 173 46.24 -9.81 17.84
N ALA A 174 47.29 -8.98 17.76
CA ALA A 174 47.17 -7.53 17.88
C ALA A 174 46.43 -6.90 16.69
N ALA A 175 46.71 -7.34 15.46
CA ALA A 175 46.03 -6.91 14.24
C ALA A 175 44.50 -7.08 14.34
N GLN A 176 44.05 -8.23 14.83
CA GLN A 176 42.62 -8.55 15.02
C GLN A 176 41.92 -7.63 16.03
N GLN A 177 42.67 -6.90 16.86
CA GLN A 177 42.11 -5.98 17.85
C GLN A 177 41.98 -4.53 17.35
N THR A 178 42.47 -4.20 16.16
CA THR A 178 42.41 -2.81 15.65
C THR A 178 41.00 -2.39 15.23
N ARG A 179 40.71 -1.09 15.40
CA ARG A 179 39.38 -0.50 15.16
C ARG A 179 38.91 -0.64 13.70
N PRO A 180 39.73 -0.37 12.65
CA PRO A 180 39.31 -0.55 11.26
C PRO A 180 38.96 -2.01 10.94
N ILE A 181 39.81 -2.96 11.38
CA ILE A 181 39.59 -4.39 11.14
C ILE A 181 38.30 -4.88 11.81
N ARG A 182 38.04 -4.43 13.05
CA ARG A 182 36.77 -4.72 13.75
C ARG A 182 35.55 -4.11 13.06
N LYS A 183 35.65 -2.87 12.55
CA LYS A 183 34.53 -2.18 11.88
C LYS A 183 34.07 -2.98 10.64
N TYR A 184 34.96 -3.31 9.72
CA TYR A 184 34.60 -4.04 8.50
C TYR A 184 34.18 -5.49 8.79
N GLY A 185 34.85 -6.16 9.74
CA GLY A 185 34.40 -7.49 10.19
C GLY A 185 32.98 -7.50 10.77
N ASN A 186 32.59 -6.45 11.49
CA ASN A 186 31.23 -6.27 11.98
C ASN A 186 30.22 -5.98 10.84
N ILE A 187 30.64 -5.30 9.77
CA ILE A 187 29.80 -5.09 8.58
C ILE A 187 29.54 -6.43 7.89
N GLU A 188 30.57 -7.25 7.65
CA GLU A 188 30.41 -8.58 7.04
C GLU A 188 29.54 -9.52 7.88
N SER A 189 29.68 -9.45 9.22
CA SER A 189 28.79 -10.18 10.13
C SER A 189 27.34 -9.72 10.01
N TYR A 190 27.09 -8.40 9.92
CA TYR A 190 25.74 -7.87 9.69
C TYR A 190 25.18 -8.35 8.34
N LEU A 191 25.96 -8.30 7.27
CA LEU A 191 25.52 -8.75 5.94
C LEU A 191 25.19 -10.25 5.92
N THR A 192 25.99 -11.06 6.62
CA THR A 192 25.78 -12.51 6.71
C THR A 192 24.56 -12.85 7.55
N GLU A 193 24.33 -12.14 8.65
CA GLU A 193 23.29 -12.54 9.59
C GLU A 193 21.94 -11.83 9.39
N GLN A 194 21.93 -10.59 8.89
CA GLN A 194 20.71 -9.79 8.74
C GLN A 194 20.22 -9.71 7.29
N ILE A 195 21.12 -9.81 6.32
CA ILE A 195 20.80 -9.59 4.90
C ILE A 195 20.84 -10.89 4.08
N SER A 196 21.70 -11.85 4.40
CA SER A 196 21.75 -13.13 3.69
C SER A 196 20.50 -13.99 3.95
N PRO A 197 19.99 -14.74 2.94
CA PRO A 197 18.96 -15.75 3.13
C PRO A 197 19.46 -17.01 3.84
N ASN A 198 20.75 -17.08 4.16
CA ASN A 198 21.39 -18.18 4.86
C ASN A 198 22.16 -17.68 6.09
N PRO A 199 21.49 -17.10 7.10
CA PRO A 199 22.14 -16.69 8.34
C PRO A 199 22.60 -17.92 9.13
N SER A 200 23.61 -17.76 9.99
CA SER A 200 24.04 -18.83 10.89
C SER A 200 23.08 -19.01 12.06
N ASP A 201 22.38 -17.95 12.46
CA ASP A 201 21.33 -17.98 13.48
C ASP A 201 20.03 -18.63 12.97
N SER A 202 19.60 -19.70 13.65
CA SER A 202 18.39 -20.45 13.33
C SER A 202 17.10 -19.65 13.53
N TYR A 203 17.10 -18.64 14.41
CA TYR A 203 15.96 -17.73 14.58
C TYR A 203 15.84 -16.78 13.38
N ARG A 204 16.96 -16.21 12.91
CA ARG A 204 16.99 -15.32 11.74
C ARG A 204 16.67 -16.05 10.44
N LEU A 205 16.97 -17.34 10.35
CA LEU A 205 16.55 -18.18 9.23
C LEU A 205 15.02 -18.22 9.05
N GLN A 206 14.26 -18.13 10.14
CA GLN A 206 12.79 -18.08 10.08
C GLN A 206 12.27 -16.80 9.41
N LEU A 207 13.04 -15.71 9.40
CA LEU A 207 12.68 -14.46 8.71
C LEU A 207 12.67 -14.62 7.18
N TRP A 208 13.34 -15.65 6.68
CA TRP A 208 13.44 -15.94 5.26
C TRP A 208 12.50 -17.05 4.80
N LYS A 209 11.85 -17.77 5.71
CA LYS A 209 10.86 -18.80 5.35
C LYS A 209 9.56 -18.17 4.92
N VAL A 210 8.90 -18.80 3.94
CA VAL A 210 7.54 -18.43 3.55
C VAL A 210 6.57 -19.06 4.53
N LEU A 211 5.71 -18.26 5.16
CA LEU A 211 4.52 -18.63 5.98
C LEU A 211 4.35 -20.12 6.33
N GLY A 212 5.10 -20.61 7.33
CA GLY A 212 4.95 -21.99 7.85
C GLY A 212 5.49 -23.11 6.93
N GLU A 213 6.11 -22.76 5.80
CA GLU A 213 6.69 -23.67 4.83
C GLU A 213 8.16 -23.98 5.13
N ASP A 214 8.67 -25.00 4.45
CA ASP A 214 10.08 -25.40 4.55
C ASP A 214 11.00 -24.67 3.57
N PHE A 215 10.43 -24.01 2.55
CA PHE A 215 11.17 -23.21 1.57
C PHE A 215 11.22 -21.73 1.95
N LYS A 216 12.11 -21.00 1.27
CA LYS A 216 12.44 -19.60 1.56
C LYS A 216 11.82 -18.65 0.53
N ILE A 217 11.76 -17.38 0.89
CA ILE A 217 11.27 -16.28 0.03
C ILE A 217 11.96 -16.28 -1.36
N PRO A 218 13.31 -16.42 -1.47
CA PRO A 218 13.97 -16.45 -2.78
C PRO A 218 13.51 -17.60 -3.68
N ASP A 219 13.00 -18.69 -3.11
CA ASP A 219 12.62 -19.88 -3.87
C ASP A 219 11.29 -19.69 -4.63
N ILE A 220 10.44 -18.75 -4.18
CA ILE A 220 9.14 -18.44 -4.79
C ILE A 220 9.04 -17.02 -5.36
N TYR A 221 9.98 -16.14 -5.01
CA TYR A 221 9.97 -14.73 -5.40
C TYR A 221 9.99 -14.53 -6.92
N VAL A 222 9.25 -13.53 -7.39
CA VAL A 222 9.24 -13.07 -8.78
C VAL A 222 9.50 -11.55 -8.83
N PRO A 223 10.23 -11.03 -9.84
CA PRO A 223 10.53 -9.61 -9.94
C PRO A 223 9.28 -8.75 -10.12
N LEU A 224 9.03 -7.83 -9.19
CA LEU A 224 7.83 -6.99 -9.21
C LEU A 224 7.85 -5.96 -10.35
N LYS A 225 6.66 -5.56 -10.81
CA LYS A 225 6.45 -4.44 -11.73
C LYS A 225 5.94 -3.21 -10.99
N ALA A 226 6.24 -2.02 -11.49
CA ALA A 226 5.80 -0.76 -10.91
C ALA A 226 5.40 0.27 -11.97
N GLN A 227 4.44 1.13 -11.63
CA GLN A 227 4.02 2.27 -12.41
C GLN A 227 4.75 3.53 -11.95
N LEU A 228 5.13 4.37 -12.92
CA LEU A 228 5.76 5.65 -12.62
C LEU A 228 4.70 6.67 -12.22
N LEU A 229 4.98 7.44 -11.17
CA LEU A 229 4.08 8.48 -10.68
C LEU A 229 4.58 9.87 -11.11
N ASP A 230 3.66 10.83 -11.21
CA ASP A 230 3.99 12.25 -11.35
C ASP A 230 4.23 12.92 -9.99
N SER A 231 4.57 14.22 -10.01
CA SER A 231 4.82 15.01 -8.80
C SER A 231 3.60 15.12 -7.87
N ASN A 232 2.40 14.91 -8.40
CA ASN A 232 1.15 14.94 -7.65
C ASN A 232 0.72 13.55 -7.17
N GLY A 233 1.54 12.52 -7.41
CA GLY A 233 1.25 11.14 -7.03
C GLY A 233 0.26 10.43 -7.96
N LYS A 234 -0.10 11.01 -9.11
CA LYS A 234 -0.95 10.33 -10.10
C LYS A 234 -0.12 9.44 -11.01
N VAL A 235 -0.69 8.30 -11.38
CA VAL A 235 -0.11 7.36 -12.34
C VAL A 235 0.05 8.02 -13.70
N LYS A 236 1.25 7.93 -14.28
CA LYS A 236 1.54 8.39 -15.64
C LYS A 236 0.89 7.42 -16.65
N THR A 237 -0.36 7.68 -17.03
CA THR A 237 -1.21 6.82 -17.87
C THR A 237 -0.69 6.50 -19.28
N GLN A 238 0.40 7.12 -19.74
CA GLN A 238 1.03 6.87 -21.04
C GLN A 238 2.30 6.00 -20.96
N VAL A 239 2.68 5.48 -19.79
CA VAL A 239 3.92 4.70 -19.60
C VAL A 239 3.61 3.28 -19.14
N ASN A 240 4.16 2.29 -19.84
CA ASN A 240 4.02 0.89 -19.45
C ASN A 240 4.70 0.61 -18.09
N PRO A 241 4.16 -0.32 -17.27
CA PRO A 241 4.80 -0.73 -16.03
C PRO A 241 6.26 -1.17 -16.25
N VAL A 242 7.16 -0.68 -15.41
CA VAL A 242 8.59 -0.99 -15.45
C VAL A 242 8.91 -2.09 -14.44
N ASN A 243 10.01 -2.82 -14.66
CA ASN A 243 10.52 -3.74 -13.64
C ASN A 243 11.07 -2.93 -12.45
N LEU A 244 10.55 -3.20 -11.25
CA LEU A 244 10.84 -2.42 -10.05
C LEU A 244 12.31 -2.51 -9.63
N GLU A 245 12.92 -3.70 -9.72
CA GLU A 245 14.34 -3.86 -9.42
C GLU A 245 15.22 -3.12 -10.41
N SER A 246 14.91 -3.19 -11.71
CA SER A 246 15.65 -2.46 -12.74
C SER A 246 15.56 -0.96 -12.52
N TRP A 247 14.38 -0.45 -12.14
CA TRP A 247 14.20 0.95 -11.76
C TRP A 247 15.07 1.31 -10.54
N ALA A 248 15.02 0.53 -9.46
CA ALA A 248 15.82 0.79 -8.27
C ALA A 248 17.34 0.72 -8.55
N LYS A 249 17.77 -0.23 -9.39
CA LYS A 249 19.17 -0.36 -9.86
C LYS A 249 19.61 0.87 -10.64
N GLN A 250 18.78 1.34 -11.57
CA GLN A 250 19.06 2.53 -12.37
C GLN A 250 19.16 3.77 -11.49
N GLN A 251 18.19 3.95 -10.58
CA GLN A 251 18.20 5.05 -9.63
C GLN A 251 19.48 5.03 -8.81
N LEU A 252 19.83 3.87 -8.22
CA LEU A 252 21.01 3.71 -7.36
C LEU A 252 22.34 4.01 -8.06
N THR A 253 22.48 3.67 -9.34
CA THR A 253 23.75 3.70 -10.07
C THR A 253 23.94 4.92 -10.98
N ASN A 254 22.90 5.70 -11.24
CA ASN A 254 22.95 6.88 -12.10
C ASN A 254 23.41 8.13 -11.34
N PRO A 255 24.56 8.74 -11.71
CA PRO A 255 25.10 9.92 -11.03
C PRO A 255 24.15 11.13 -11.00
N GLY A 256 23.28 11.27 -12.00
CA GLY A 256 22.32 12.37 -12.08
C GLY A 256 21.11 12.23 -11.16
N GLN A 257 20.99 11.13 -10.41
CA GLN A 257 19.85 10.80 -9.54
C GLN A 257 20.26 10.58 -8.08
N HIS A 258 21.48 11.00 -7.71
CA HIS A 258 22.04 10.77 -6.37
C HIS A 258 21.45 11.69 -5.28
N ASP A 259 20.77 12.77 -5.66
CA ASP A 259 20.03 13.67 -4.79
C ASP A 259 18.61 13.19 -4.48
N GLN A 260 18.11 12.20 -5.24
CA GLN A 260 16.75 11.68 -5.09
C GLN A 260 16.64 10.61 -4.00
N VAL A 261 15.58 10.73 -3.18
CA VAL A 261 15.09 9.68 -2.28
C VAL A 261 14.15 8.78 -3.07
N MET A 262 14.42 7.48 -3.09
CA MET A 262 13.55 6.50 -3.76
C MET A 262 12.37 6.17 -2.86
N PHE A 263 11.13 6.34 -3.34
CA PHE A 263 9.92 5.98 -2.61
C PHE A 263 9.09 4.96 -3.39
N ILE A 264 8.91 3.77 -2.81
CA ILE A 264 8.12 2.68 -3.40
C ILE A 264 6.82 2.56 -2.62
N GLN A 265 5.72 2.92 -3.25
CA GLN A 265 4.39 2.77 -2.68
C GLN A 265 3.68 1.52 -3.20
N GLY A 266 2.72 1.01 -2.44
CA GLY A 266 1.81 -0.03 -2.91
C GLY A 266 0.84 -0.49 -1.83
N GLY A 267 -0.25 -1.13 -2.27
CA GLY A 267 -1.25 -1.71 -1.37
C GLY A 267 -0.69 -2.79 -0.42
N PRO A 268 -1.50 -3.25 0.55
CA PRO A 268 -1.15 -4.42 1.37
C PRO A 268 -0.91 -5.66 0.49
N GLY A 269 -0.10 -6.61 0.95
CA GLY A 269 0.16 -7.86 0.19
C GLY A 269 0.95 -7.72 -1.12
N ARG A 270 1.26 -6.50 -1.59
CA ARG A 270 1.99 -6.22 -2.85
C ARG A 270 3.47 -6.56 -2.85
N GLY A 271 4.04 -6.95 -1.71
CA GLY A 271 5.42 -7.41 -1.61
C GLY A 271 6.48 -6.33 -1.32
N LYS A 272 6.10 -5.16 -0.78
CA LYS A 272 7.03 -4.07 -0.38
C LYS A 272 8.21 -4.56 0.48
N SER A 273 7.91 -5.22 1.60
CA SER A 273 8.94 -5.74 2.52
C SER A 273 9.76 -6.88 1.93
N VAL A 274 9.13 -7.73 1.12
CA VAL A 274 9.81 -8.82 0.41
C VAL A 274 10.81 -8.23 -0.60
N PHE A 275 10.39 -7.21 -1.35
CA PHE A 275 11.27 -6.47 -2.26
C PHE A 275 12.46 -5.87 -1.52
N CYS A 276 12.27 -5.17 -0.39
CA CYS A 276 13.38 -4.62 0.41
C CYS A 276 14.40 -5.69 0.79
N ARG A 277 13.93 -6.86 1.26
CA ARG A 277 14.81 -7.98 1.63
C ARG A 277 15.58 -8.54 0.43
N MET A 278 14.88 -8.81 -0.67
CA MET A 278 15.49 -9.36 -1.89
C MET A 278 16.48 -8.37 -2.51
N PHE A 279 16.13 -7.08 -2.54
CA PHE A 279 16.98 -6.04 -3.07
C PHE A 279 18.21 -5.82 -2.19
N ALA A 280 18.06 -5.83 -0.87
CA ALA A 280 19.20 -5.78 0.06
C ALA A 280 20.17 -6.95 -0.15
N ASP A 281 19.65 -8.18 -0.31
CA ASP A 281 20.50 -9.34 -0.59
C ASP A 281 21.20 -9.23 -1.96
N TRP A 282 20.50 -8.72 -2.98
CA TRP A 282 21.11 -8.46 -4.28
C TRP A 282 22.24 -7.43 -4.19
N VAL A 283 22.05 -6.32 -3.47
CA VAL A 283 23.08 -5.29 -3.25
C VAL A 283 24.28 -5.90 -2.50
N ARG A 284 24.03 -6.74 -1.48
CA ARG A 284 25.09 -7.48 -0.75
C ARG A 284 25.93 -8.33 -1.70
N GLN A 285 25.30 -9.04 -2.63
CA GLN A 285 25.99 -9.96 -3.54
C GLN A 285 26.73 -9.27 -4.67
N HIS A 286 26.19 -8.18 -5.23
CA HIS A 286 26.66 -7.64 -6.51
C HIS A 286 27.28 -6.24 -6.40
N LEU A 287 26.91 -5.45 -5.38
CA LEU A 287 27.32 -4.06 -5.24
C LEU A 287 28.15 -3.77 -3.99
N HIS A 288 28.10 -4.60 -2.94
CA HIS A 288 28.99 -4.44 -1.80
C HIS A 288 30.46 -4.59 -2.25
N PRO A 289 31.38 -3.70 -1.83
CA PRO A 289 31.23 -2.60 -0.88
C PRO A 289 30.90 -1.22 -1.47
N ILE A 290 30.75 -1.10 -2.79
CA ILE A 290 30.34 0.15 -3.48
C ILE A 290 29.04 0.68 -2.87
N TRP A 291 28.10 -0.22 -2.59
CA TRP A 291 26.93 0.03 -1.75
C TRP A 291 26.78 -1.08 -0.73
N THR A 292 26.72 -0.71 0.55
CA THR A 292 26.47 -1.64 1.65
C THR A 292 25.01 -1.50 2.08
N PRO A 293 24.18 -2.54 1.91
CA PRO A 293 22.76 -2.47 2.25
C PRO A 293 22.58 -2.49 3.77
N ILE A 294 21.72 -1.60 4.27
CA ILE A 294 21.27 -1.54 5.65
C ILE A 294 19.75 -1.59 5.63
N LEU A 295 19.17 -2.68 6.12
CA LEU A 295 17.72 -2.87 6.18
C LEU A 295 17.22 -2.43 7.56
N ILE A 296 16.32 -1.45 7.58
CA ILE A 296 15.69 -0.91 8.78
C ILE A 296 14.18 -1.03 8.61
N ARG A 297 13.51 -1.70 9.54
CA ARG A 297 12.05 -1.70 9.60
C ARG A 297 11.63 -0.51 10.46
N LEU A 298 10.87 0.41 9.89
CA LEU A 298 10.53 1.68 10.56
C LEU A 298 9.65 1.47 11.80
N ARG A 299 8.82 0.41 11.82
CA ARG A 299 8.06 0.00 13.01
C ARG A 299 8.89 -0.41 14.23
N ASP A 300 10.17 -0.75 14.03
CA ASP A 300 11.07 -1.19 15.10
C ASP A 300 11.83 0.02 15.72
N ILE A 301 11.59 1.25 15.23
CA ILE A 301 12.21 2.47 15.75
C ILE A 301 11.35 3.01 16.91
N HIS A 302 11.95 3.17 18.08
CA HIS A 302 11.26 3.55 19.32
C HIS A 302 11.46 5.01 19.74
N ALA A 303 12.46 5.69 19.19
CA ALA A 303 12.77 7.08 19.51
C ALA A 303 13.30 7.81 18.28
N PHE A 304 12.74 8.98 18.00
CA PHE A 304 13.21 9.89 16.97
C PHE A 304 14.01 11.00 17.62
N ASP A 305 15.28 11.09 17.24
CA ASP A 305 16.16 12.16 17.67
C ASP A 305 16.01 13.38 16.74
N ALA A 306 16.42 14.56 17.23
CA ALA A 306 16.49 15.76 16.41
C ALA A 306 17.46 15.57 15.23
N ASP A 307 18.55 14.81 15.43
CA ASP A 307 19.49 14.41 14.38
C ASP A 307 19.18 13.01 13.87
N ILE A 308 18.84 12.91 12.58
CA ILE A 308 18.56 11.64 11.89
C ILE A 308 19.71 10.63 12.02
N LYS A 309 20.95 11.07 12.19
CA LYS A 309 22.12 10.19 12.40
C LYS A 309 21.98 9.36 13.67
N ASN A 310 21.44 9.94 14.74
CA ASN A 310 21.21 9.26 16.01
C ASN A 310 20.09 8.23 15.87
N THR A 311 18.99 8.61 15.20
CA THR A 311 17.88 7.71 14.88
C THR A 311 18.37 6.49 14.06
N LEU A 312 19.21 6.71 13.04
CA LEU A 312 19.78 5.62 12.24
C LEU A 312 20.73 4.74 13.05
N SER A 313 21.53 5.33 13.94
CA SER A 313 22.42 4.56 14.83
C SER A 313 21.64 3.62 15.75
N ASP A 314 20.54 4.12 16.33
CA ASP A 314 19.67 3.34 17.22
C ASP A 314 18.88 2.27 16.47
N ALA A 315 18.49 2.53 15.22
CA ALA A 315 17.73 1.61 14.39
C ALA A 315 18.57 0.42 13.85
N VAL A 316 19.86 0.63 13.55
CA VAL A 316 20.72 -0.42 12.96
C VAL A 316 21.16 -1.47 13.99
N GLN A 317 21.31 -1.09 15.26
CA GLN A 317 21.70 -1.96 16.38
C GLN A 317 22.90 -2.88 16.08
N ALA A 318 23.85 -2.43 15.26
CA ALA A 318 25.05 -3.18 14.90
C ALA A 318 26.29 -2.55 15.53
N ASN A 319 27.28 -3.38 15.87
CA ASN A 319 28.51 -2.93 16.54
C ASN A 319 29.29 -1.83 15.78
N PHE A 320 29.14 -1.73 14.46
CA PHE A 320 29.78 -0.69 13.65
C PHE A 320 29.02 0.65 13.66
N ALA A 321 27.73 0.66 14.02
CA ALA A 321 26.84 1.82 14.01
C ALA A 321 26.67 2.39 15.44
N ASN A 322 27.76 2.90 16.02
CA ASN A 322 27.77 3.48 17.36
C ASN A 322 27.83 5.02 17.29
N LYS A 323 27.03 5.71 18.11
CA LYS A 323 26.95 7.18 18.26
C LYS A 323 28.30 7.87 18.46
N LYS A 324 29.33 7.18 18.98
CA LYS A 324 30.67 7.74 19.23
C LYS A 324 31.66 7.63 18.06
N ASN A 325 31.29 7.00 16.95
CA ASN A 325 32.26 6.42 16.00
C ASN A 325 32.24 6.97 14.56
N ASP A 326 31.65 8.13 14.26
CA ASP A 326 31.71 8.80 12.95
C ASP A 326 31.45 7.86 11.74
N TRP A 327 30.59 6.85 11.95
CA TRP A 327 30.47 5.72 11.03
C TRP A 327 29.80 6.08 9.70
N LEU A 328 29.01 7.17 9.69
CA LEU A 328 28.37 7.78 8.52
C LEU A 328 29.28 8.79 7.79
N THR A 329 30.44 9.12 8.33
CA THR A 329 31.39 10.07 7.71
C THR A 329 32.70 9.39 7.31
N ASP A 330 32.80 8.08 7.46
CA ASP A 330 33.98 7.32 7.05
C ASP A 330 34.01 7.17 5.53
N PRO A 331 35.07 7.68 4.85
CA PRO A 331 35.17 7.67 3.39
C PRO A 331 35.20 6.27 2.77
N ASN A 332 35.46 5.23 3.56
CA ASN A 332 35.51 3.85 3.09
C ASN A 332 34.19 3.09 3.26
N THR A 333 33.15 3.75 3.79
CA THR A 333 31.82 3.14 3.94
C THR A 333 30.78 3.93 3.19
N ARG A 334 29.99 3.24 2.37
CA ARG A 334 28.86 3.81 1.67
C ARG A 334 27.64 2.92 1.88
N PHE A 335 26.59 3.48 2.46
CA PHE A 335 25.39 2.73 2.86
C PHE A 335 24.20 3.06 1.98
N LEU A 336 23.41 2.03 1.66
CA LEU A 336 22.06 2.16 1.15
C LEU A 336 21.10 1.79 2.29
N PHE A 337 20.38 2.76 2.82
CA PHE A 337 19.35 2.56 3.83
C PHE A 337 18.03 2.18 3.16
N LEU A 338 17.59 0.95 3.39
CA LEU A 338 16.27 0.47 3.01
C LEU A 338 15.36 0.62 4.23
N LEU A 339 14.53 1.65 4.20
CA LEU A 339 13.57 1.99 5.24
C LEU A 339 12.22 1.36 4.89
N ASP A 340 11.93 0.22 5.50
CA ASP A 340 10.74 -0.57 5.22
C ASP A 340 9.57 -0.19 6.13
N GLY A 341 8.44 0.21 5.54
CA GLY A 341 7.16 0.46 6.23
C GLY A 341 7.00 1.88 6.77
N PHE A 342 7.02 2.90 5.91
CA PHE A 342 6.82 4.31 6.30
C PHE A 342 5.45 4.55 6.94
N ASP A 343 4.43 3.83 6.49
CA ASP A 343 3.10 3.81 7.10
C ASP A 343 3.07 3.16 8.49
N GLU A 344 4.08 2.37 8.86
CA GLU A 344 4.16 1.64 10.14
C GLU A 344 4.97 2.40 11.22
N LEU A 345 5.31 3.66 10.97
CA LEU A 345 6.21 4.45 11.81
C LEU A 345 5.51 4.87 13.12
N ARG A 346 6.02 4.39 14.26
CA ARG A 346 5.41 4.59 15.60
C ARG A 346 5.78 5.97 16.18
N MET A 347 4.78 6.76 16.59
CA MET A 347 5.01 8.08 17.19
C MET A 347 4.59 8.15 18.66
N GLN A 348 5.41 8.85 19.47
CA GLN A 348 5.05 9.29 20.82
C GLN A 348 4.42 10.71 20.71
N GLY A 349 3.12 10.83 20.99
CA GLY A 349 2.45 12.13 21.16
C GLY A 349 1.70 12.69 19.94
N THR A 350 0.78 13.63 20.21
CA THR A 350 -0.32 14.17 19.38
C THR A 350 0.09 15.12 18.23
N ASP A 351 1.35 15.18 17.83
CA ASP A 351 1.78 16.16 16.82
C ASP A 351 1.91 15.52 15.43
N THR A 352 0.93 15.80 14.57
CA THR A 352 0.89 15.48 13.13
C THR A 352 2.09 16.05 12.34
N GLY A 353 2.87 16.97 12.92
CA GLY A 353 4.09 17.52 12.32
C GLY A 353 5.31 16.58 12.30
N SER A 354 5.25 15.39 12.90
CA SER A 354 6.41 14.52 13.13
C SER A 354 6.73 13.51 12.01
N ILE A 355 5.73 12.95 11.32
CA ILE A 355 5.93 12.02 10.17
C ILE A 355 6.44 12.80 8.95
N GLU A 356 5.85 13.97 8.72
CA GLU A 356 6.34 14.96 7.76
C GLU A 356 7.80 15.33 8.06
N ASP A 357 8.13 15.58 9.32
CA ASP A 357 9.49 15.91 9.76
C ASP A 357 10.49 14.77 9.50
N PHE A 358 10.12 13.49 9.70
CA PHE A 358 11.00 12.36 9.40
C PHE A 358 11.33 12.28 7.90
N LEU A 359 10.32 12.29 7.03
CA LEU A 359 10.55 12.21 5.58
C LEU A 359 11.30 13.43 5.06
N ARG A 360 11.02 14.61 5.62
CA ARG A 360 11.74 15.85 5.35
C ARG A 360 13.20 15.78 5.78
N LYS A 361 13.49 15.24 6.97
CA LYS A 361 14.86 14.98 7.46
C LYS A 361 15.62 14.01 6.55
N VAL A 362 14.97 12.95 6.07
CA VAL A 362 15.56 12.03 5.09
C VAL A 362 15.88 12.77 3.78
N GLY A 363 14.95 13.59 3.29
CA GLY A 363 15.15 14.43 2.11
C GLY A 363 16.34 15.39 2.24
N TYR A 364 16.41 16.14 3.36
CA TYR A 364 17.52 17.05 3.64
C TYR A 364 18.86 16.33 3.81
N TYR A 365 18.87 15.18 4.48
CA TYR A 365 20.09 14.38 4.60
C TYR A 365 20.58 13.91 3.23
N GLN A 366 19.67 13.49 2.33
CA GLN A 366 20.03 13.10 0.97
C GLN A 366 20.63 14.26 0.16
N GLU A 367 20.14 15.50 0.33
CA GLU A 367 20.76 16.69 -0.26
C GLU A 367 22.16 16.95 0.31
N ASP A 368 22.35 16.81 1.61
CA ASP A 368 23.65 16.97 2.26
C ASP A 368 24.67 15.91 1.78
N CYS A 369 24.22 14.67 1.52
CA CYS A 369 25.03 13.62 0.90
C CYS A 369 25.55 14.02 -0.49
N GLN A 370 24.79 14.82 -1.25
CA GLN A 370 25.23 15.32 -2.56
C GLN A 370 26.28 16.43 -2.42
N ARG A 371 26.09 17.33 -1.45
CA ARG A 371 27.01 18.46 -1.20
C ARG A 371 28.32 18.02 -0.55
N ASN A 372 28.30 16.93 0.20
CA ASN A 372 29.46 16.39 0.90
C ASN A 372 29.88 15.01 0.37
N PRO A 373 30.98 14.91 -0.40
CA PRO A 373 31.56 13.67 -0.90
C PRO A 373 31.77 12.56 0.15
N GLN A 374 31.94 12.94 1.43
CA GLN A 374 32.16 12.02 2.56
C GLN A 374 30.88 11.39 3.11
N LEU A 375 29.70 11.95 2.79
CA LEU A 375 28.41 11.52 3.32
C LEU A 375 27.63 10.63 2.33
N GLY A 376 28.24 10.08 1.27
CA GLY A 376 27.60 9.52 0.06
C GLY A 376 26.61 8.34 0.17
N HIS A 377 25.78 8.29 1.21
CA HIS A 377 24.72 7.33 1.50
C HIS A 377 23.45 7.61 0.68
N ARG A 378 22.56 6.61 0.62
CA ARG A 378 21.27 6.73 -0.08
C ARG A 378 20.12 6.11 0.68
N PHE A 379 18.92 6.60 0.39
CA PHE A 379 17.68 6.13 1.00
C PHE A 379 16.70 5.56 -0.03
N LEU A 380 16.16 4.39 0.30
CA LEU A 380 15.00 3.78 -0.33
C LEU A 380 13.96 3.58 0.76
N VAL A 381 12.77 4.14 0.56
CA VAL A 381 11.66 4.11 1.51
C VAL A 381 10.51 3.33 0.88
N THR A 382 9.88 2.43 1.62
CA THR A 382 8.61 1.81 1.22
C THR A 382 7.46 2.34 2.05
N GLY A 383 6.26 2.43 1.48
CA GLY A 383 5.08 2.87 2.24
C GLY A 383 3.76 2.63 1.51
N ARG A 384 2.65 3.07 2.11
CA ARG A 384 1.33 3.15 1.44
C ARG A 384 1.12 4.52 0.82
N GLU A 385 0.25 4.58 -0.19
CA GLU A 385 -0.15 5.85 -0.82
C GLU A 385 -0.81 6.81 0.17
N LEU A 386 -1.74 6.30 0.99
CA LEU A 386 -2.47 7.08 2.01
C LEU A 386 -1.53 7.74 3.03
N ALA A 387 -0.36 7.14 3.31
CA ALA A 387 0.60 7.70 4.26
C ALA A 387 1.25 9.01 3.77
N LEU A 388 1.06 9.37 2.49
CA LEU A 388 1.53 10.64 1.92
C LEU A 388 0.40 11.65 1.71
N GLN A 389 -0.86 11.29 1.99
CA GLN A 389 -1.98 12.22 1.87
C GLN A 389 -1.93 13.27 2.99
N GLY A 390 -2.02 14.55 2.60
CA GLY A 390 -1.98 15.68 3.55
C GLY A 390 -0.58 16.07 4.06
N ILE A 391 0.49 15.44 3.57
CA ILE A 391 1.88 15.72 3.98
C ILE A 391 2.62 16.50 2.87
N VAL A 392 3.41 17.52 3.25
CA VAL A 392 4.31 18.19 2.29
C VAL A 392 5.50 17.27 2.01
N THR A 393 5.53 16.69 0.80
CA THR A 393 6.60 15.81 0.37
C THR A 393 7.87 16.59 0.02
N PRO A 394 9.07 16.03 0.27
CA PRO A 394 10.32 16.62 -0.21
C PRO A 394 10.34 16.72 -1.74
N THR A 395 10.91 17.80 -2.28
CA THR A 395 10.99 18.02 -3.73
C THR A 395 11.90 17.02 -4.46
N ASN A 396 12.77 16.33 -3.72
CA ASN A 396 13.67 15.29 -4.22
C ASN A 396 13.13 13.86 -4.03
N LEU A 397 11.82 13.69 -3.82
CA LEU A 397 11.19 12.38 -3.66
C LEU A 397 10.76 11.80 -5.02
N GLU A 398 11.42 10.74 -5.47
CA GLU A 398 11.06 10.02 -6.70
C GLU A 398 10.15 8.83 -6.35
N ARG A 399 8.93 8.80 -6.90
CA ARG A 399 7.88 7.85 -6.48
C ARG A 399 7.52 6.84 -7.57
N VAL A 400 7.33 5.59 -7.16
CA VAL A 400 6.77 4.50 -7.98
C VAL A 400 5.74 3.70 -7.21
N GLU A 401 4.76 3.15 -7.91
CA GLU A 401 3.73 2.30 -7.32
C GLU A 401 3.81 0.85 -7.80
N ILE A 402 3.84 -0.12 -6.88
CA ILE A 402 3.86 -1.55 -7.23
C ILE A 402 2.55 -1.94 -7.93
N ALA A 403 2.68 -2.38 -9.17
CA ALA A 403 1.56 -2.82 -9.99
C ALA A 403 1.04 -4.20 -9.55
N LEU A 404 -0.22 -4.49 -9.92
CA LEU A 404 -0.78 -5.84 -9.85
C LEU A 404 0.03 -6.82 -10.71
N MET A 405 0.10 -8.09 -10.31
CA MET A 405 0.76 -9.12 -11.11
C MET A 405 -0.03 -9.35 -12.39
N ASP A 406 0.61 -9.13 -13.54
CA ASP A 406 0.06 -9.53 -14.82
C ASP A 406 0.24 -11.03 -15.08
N GLN A 407 -0.34 -11.51 -16.17
CA GLN A 407 -0.30 -12.91 -16.55
C GLN A 407 1.14 -13.45 -16.72
N THR A 408 2.09 -12.60 -17.14
CA THR A 408 3.49 -12.99 -17.29
C THR A 408 4.12 -13.26 -15.93
N LEU A 409 3.96 -12.35 -14.96
CA LEU A 409 4.48 -12.54 -13.61
C LEU A 409 3.81 -13.70 -12.88
N GLN A 410 2.50 -13.87 -13.05
CA GLN A 410 1.79 -15.03 -12.49
C GLN A 410 2.32 -16.34 -13.08
N GLN A 411 2.63 -16.39 -14.37
CA GLN A 411 3.21 -17.59 -14.99
C GLN A 411 4.60 -17.92 -14.45
N GLU A 412 5.46 -16.92 -14.26
CA GLU A 412 6.76 -17.12 -13.60
C GLU A 412 6.58 -17.63 -12.17
N TRP A 413 5.60 -17.09 -11.44
CA TRP A 413 5.28 -17.52 -10.09
C TRP A 413 4.79 -18.97 -10.06
N PHE A 414 3.91 -19.39 -10.97
CA PHE A 414 3.45 -20.78 -11.09
C PHE A 414 4.59 -21.74 -11.40
N ASN A 415 5.57 -21.34 -12.21
CA ASN A 415 6.74 -22.16 -12.48
C ASN A 415 7.57 -22.39 -11.21
N ASN A 416 7.82 -21.33 -10.43
CA ASN A 416 8.51 -21.42 -9.14
C ASN A 416 7.73 -22.30 -8.16
N TRP A 417 6.42 -22.08 -8.04
CA TRP A 417 5.53 -22.89 -7.21
C TRP A 417 5.55 -24.37 -7.61
N GLY A 418 5.46 -24.67 -8.91
CA GLY A 418 5.52 -26.04 -9.42
C GLY A 418 6.85 -26.74 -9.13
N ASN A 419 7.97 -26.01 -9.09
CA ASN A 419 9.26 -26.56 -8.67
C ASN A 419 9.29 -26.91 -7.17
N LEU A 420 8.50 -26.21 -6.35
CA LEU A 420 8.44 -26.40 -4.90
C LEU A 420 7.46 -27.50 -4.48
N VAL A 421 6.27 -27.55 -5.10
CA VAL A 421 5.17 -28.43 -4.66
C VAL A 421 4.77 -29.50 -5.68
N GLY A 422 5.34 -29.46 -6.89
CA GLY A 422 5.02 -30.34 -8.03
C GLY A 422 4.27 -29.62 -9.15
N GLN A 423 4.66 -29.87 -10.40
CA GLN A 423 4.08 -29.23 -11.59
C GLN A 423 2.60 -29.58 -11.78
N ASP A 424 2.19 -30.78 -11.40
CA ASP A 424 0.79 -31.22 -11.47
C ASP A 424 -0.10 -30.30 -10.61
N LYS A 425 0.30 -30.04 -9.36
CA LYS A 425 -0.46 -29.17 -8.44
C LYS A 425 -0.49 -27.70 -8.88
N ALA A 426 0.60 -27.21 -9.46
CA ALA A 426 0.65 -25.86 -10.01
C ALA A 426 -0.28 -25.73 -11.22
N THR A 427 -0.35 -26.75 -12.07
CA THR A 427 -1.24 -26.81 -13.23
C THR A 427 -2.70 -26.87 -12.78
N GLU A 428 -3.04 -27.75 -11.83
CA GLU A 428 -4.39 -27.84 -11.27
C GLU A 428 -4.88 -26.50 -10.69
N PHE A 429 -4.03 -25.80 -9.91
CA PHE A 429 -4.39 -24.50 -9.36
C PHE A 429 -4.52 -23.41 -10.44
N LYS A 430 -3.67 -23.45 -11.46
CA LYS A 430 -3.79 -22.55 -12.61
C LYS A 430 -5.10 -22.78 -13.37
N ASP A 431 -5.46 -24.03 -13.61
CA ASP A 431 -6.72 -24.41 -14.24
C ASP A 431 -7.91 -23.98 -13.39
N PHE A 432 -7.81 -24.09 -12.06
CA PHE A 432 -8.79 -23.55 -11.12
C PHE A 432 -9.01 -22.04 -11.29
N LEU A 433 -7.95 -21.23 -11.43
CA LEU A 433 -8.08 -19.78 -11.65
C LEU A 433 -8.63 -19.42 -13.04
N GLN A 434 -8.40 -20.28 -14.03
CA GLN A 434 -8.86 -20.10 -15.41
C GLN A 434 -10.25 -20.69 -15.68
N ALA A 435 -10.79 -21.46 -14.75
CA ALA A 435 -12.11 -22.07 -14.89
C ALA A 435 -13.19 -21.00 -15.12
N GLN A 436 -14.16 -21.31 -15.99
CA GLN A 436 -15.26 -20.40 -16.33
C GLN A 436 -16.10 -20.02 -15.11
N HIS A 437 -16.13 -20.88 -14.08
CA HIS A 437 -16.86 -20.67 -12.84
C HIS A 437 -16.01 -20.03 -11.73
N CYS A 438 -14.73 -19.72 -12.00
CA CYS A 438 -13.87 -18.99 -11.07
C CYS A 438 -14.29 -17.52 -11.04
N PRO A 439 -14.75 -16.99 -9.88
CA PRO A 439 -15.30 -15.64 -9.81
C PRO A 439 -14.23 -14.59 -10.12
N GLU A 440 -14.59 -13.56 -10.88
CA GLU A 440 -13.63 -12.57 -11.40
C GLU A 440 -12.85 -11.86 -10.27
N ARG A 441 -13.49 -11.69 -9.10
CA ARG A 441 -12.84 -11.13 -7.91
C ARG A 441 -11.73 -12.03 -7.36
N VAL A 442 -11.84 -13.35 -7.47
CA VAL A 442 -10.76 -14.30 -7.08
C VAL A 442 -9.55 -14.14 -7.98
N LYS A 443 -9.79 -13.96 -9.28
CA LYS A 443 -8.72 -13.68 -10.25
C LYS A 443 -8.03 -12.35 -9.93
N GLN A 444 -8.78 -11.33 -9.51
CA GLN A 444 -8.22 -10.06 -9.05
C GLN A 444 -7.39 -10.21 -7.77
N LEU A 445 -7.85 -10.98 -6.76
CA LEU A 445 -7.07 -11.24 -5.55
C LEU A 445 -5.78 -12.02 -5.86
N ALA A 446 -5.84 -12.96 -6.80
CA ALA A 446 -4.68 -13.73 -7.26
C ALA A 446 -3.62 -12.88 -8.00
N GLN A 447 -3.90 -11.60 -8.29
CA GLN A 447 -2.91 -10.67 -8.82
C GLN A 447 -2.04 -10.04 -7.71
N GLU A 448 -2.31 -10.34 -6.44
CA GLU A 448 -1.47 -9.90 -5.31
C GLU A 448 -0.59 -11.07 -4.81
N PRO A 449 0.74 -10.89 -4.68
CA PRO A 449 1.65 -12.00 -4.36
C PRO A 449 1.29 -12.80 -3.10
N LEU A 450 0.90 -12.12 -2.02
CA LEU A 450 0.53 -12.78 -0.76
C LEU A 450 -0.75 -13.61 -0.91
N LEU A 451 -1.79 -13.03 -1.52
CA LEU A 451 -3.07 -13.70 -1.70
C LEU A 451 -2.96 -14.84 -2.71
N LEU A 452 -2.17 -14.67 -3.78
CA LEU A 452 -1.85 -15.73 -4.73
C LEU A 452 -1.23 -16.94 -4.02
N TYR A 453 -0.26 -16.72 -3.13
CA TYR A 453 0.34 -17.78 -2.33
C TYR A 453 -0.70 -18.45 -1.42
N LEU A 454 -1.51 -17.68 -0.68
CA LEU A 454 -2.53 -18.25 0.22
C LEU A 454 -3.55 -19.10 -0.54
N LEU A 455 -4.05 -18.61 -1.68
CA LEU A 455 -4.98 -19.35 -2.55
C LEU A 455 -4.34 -20.65 -3.06
N ALA A 456 -3.09 -20.59 -3.52
CA ALA A 456 -2.36 -21.75 -4.01
C ALA A 456 -2.11 -22.80 -2.90
N ALA A 457 -1.76 -22.34 -1.70
CA ALA A 457 -1.52 -23.20 -0.55
C ALA A 457 -2.81 -23.89 -0.08
N MET A 458 -3.93 -23.16 -0.02
CA MET A 458 -5.25 -23.74 0.29
C MET A 458 -5.71 -24.75 -0.75
N HIS A 459 -5.52 -24.45 -2.05
CA HIS A 459 -5.82 -25.37 -3.13
C HIS A 459 -4.96 -26.65 -3.07
N ARG A 460 -3.64 -26.50 -2.87
CA ARG A 460 -2.70 -27.63 -2.67
C ARG A 460 -3.15 -28.56 -1.55
N ASP A 461 -3.76 -28.00 -0.52
CA ASP A 461 -4.20 -28.68 0.68
C ASP A 461 -5.67 -29.16 0.62
N GLY A 462 -6.33 -29.00 -0.53
CA GLY A 462 -7.70 -29.46 -0.78
C GLY A 462 -8.79 -28.65 -0.06
N GLN A 463 -8.45 -27.48 0.48
CA GLN A 463 -9.41 -26.56 1.15
C GLN A 463 -10.12 -25.63 0.16
N LEU A 464 -9.68 -25.60 -1.10
CA LEU A 464 -10.22 -24.76 -2.15
C LEU A 464 -10.41 -25.62 -3.40
N THR A 465 -11.64 -25.75 -3.90
CA THR A 465 -11.94 -26.49 -5.13
C THR A 465 -12.87 -25.70 -6.04
N ALA A 466 -12.85 -25.97 -7.35
CA ALA A 466 -13.70 -25.26 -8.32
C ALA A 466 -15.21 -25.43 -8.04
N GLN A 467 -15.61 -26.60 -7.52
CA GLN A 467 -17.00 -26.92 -7.18
C GLN A 467 -17.56 -26.03 -6.05
N MET A 468 -16.70 -25.53 -5.17
CA MET A 468 -17.10 -24.66 -4.07
C MET A 468 -17.63 -23.30 -4.52
N PHE A 469 -17.39 -22.91 -5.79
CA PHE A 469 -17.83 -21.64 -6.36
C PHE A 469 -18.99 -21.79 -7.34
N GLU A 470 -19.54 -23.00 -7.50
CA GLU A 470 -20.64 -23.25 -8.43
C GLU A 470 -21.91 -22.50 -7.96
N GLY A 471 -22.31 -21.47 -8.72
CA GLY A 471 -23.46 -20.60 -8.38
C GLY A 471 -23.17 -19.50 -7.36
N ALA A 472 -21.93 -19.33 -6.90
CA ALA A 472 -21.57 -18.28 -5.94
C ALA A 472 -21.43 -16.90 -6.60
N SER A 473 -21.97 -15.85 -5.97
CA SER A 473 -21.69 -14.46 -6.32
C SER A 473 -20.21 -14.11 -6.06
N SER A 474 -19.72 -13.00 -6.64
CA SER A 474 -18.36 -12.50 -6.40
C SER A 474 -18.06 -12.26 -4.91
N THR A 475 -19.05 -11.79 -4.14
CA THR A 475 -18.95 -11.55 -2.70
C THR A 475 -18.96 -12.86 -1.90
N ASN A 476 -19.84 -13.81 -2.23
CA ASN A 476 -19.91 -15.11 -1.56
C ASN A 476 -18.61 -15.91 -1.75
N ALA A 477 -18.00 -15.80 -2.93
CA ALA A 477 -16.70 -16.38 -3.20
C ALA A 477 -15.58 -15.78 -2.34
N LYS A 478 -15.61 -14.46 -2.13
CA LYS A 478 -14.64 -13.73 -1.29
C LYS A 478 -14.74 -14.18 0.17
N ILE A 479 -15.96 -14.26 0.70
CA ILE A 479 -16.23 -14.78 2.05
C ILE A 479 -15.71 -16.21 2.19
N LEU A 480 -16.04 -17.08 1.24
CA LEU A 480 -15.62 -18.47 1.27
C LEU A 480 -14.10 -18.60 1.29
N ILE A 481 -13.38 -17.78 0.52
CA ILE A 481 -11.92 -17.74 0.53
C ILE A 481 -11.37 -17.30 1.89
N TYR A 482 -11.92 -16.24 2.48
CA TYR A 482 -11.44 -15.74 3.76
C TYR A 482 -11.81 -16.65 4.93
N GLN A 483 -12.99 -17.28 4.91
CA GLN A 483 -13.37 -18.34 5.85
C GLN A 483 -12.40 -19.52 5.74
N ASN A 484 -12.16 -20.04 4.54
CA ASN A 484 -11.22 -21.14 4.35
C ASN A 484 -9.78 -20.75 4.71
N ALA A 485 -9.37 -19.50 4.46
CA ALA A 485 -8.05 -19.01 4.87
C ALA A 485 -7.93 -18.94 6.39
N LEU A 486 -8.96 -18.42 7.06
CA LEU A 486 -9.03 -18.38 8.52
C LEU A 486 -8.98 -19.80 9.10
N ASP A 487 -9.80 -20.71 8.59
CA ASP A 487 -9.88 -22.11 9.01
C ASP A 487 -8.57 -22.87 8.74
N TRP A 488 -7.95 -22.65 7.59
CA TRP A 488 -6.67 -23.25 7.24
C TRP A 488 -5.53 -22.74 8.13
N VAL A 489 -5.48 -21.45 8.45
CA VAL A 489 -4.49 -20.91 9.40
C VAL A 489 -4.75 -21.44 10.82
N LEU A 490 -6.03 -21.52 11.24
CA LEU A 490 -6.44 -22.07 12.54
C LEU A 490 -6.05 -23.55 12.70
N THR A 491 -6.07 -24.34 11.62
CA THR A 491 -5.95 -25.82 11.67
C THR A 491 -4.60 -26.38 11.20
N LYS A 492 -3.92 -25.77 10.21
CA LYS A 492 -2.80 -26.40 9.46
C LYS A 492 -1.41 -25.81 9.72
N GLN A 493 -1.28 -24.52 9.96
CA GLN A 493 0.04 -23.84 9.98
C GLN A 493 0.84 -23.96 11.30
N ARG A 494 0.61 -24.98 12.13
CA ARG A 494 1.35 -25.15 13.40
C ARG A 494 2.36 -26.31 13.34
N PRO A 495 3.68 -26.05 13.40
CA PRO A 495 4.71 -27.09 13.37
C PRO A 495 4.62 -28.03 14.56
N LYS A 496 4.58 -29.35 14.33
CA LYS A 496 4.63 -30.40 15.37
C LYS A 496 5.85 -30.33 16.30
N LYS A 497 6.89 -29.55 15.95
CA LYS A 497 8.17 -29.43 16.68
C LYS A 497 8.32 -28.17 17.53
N LEU A 498 7.39 -27.21 17.45
CA LEU A 498 7.28 -26.14 18.46
C LEU A 498 6.49 -26.70 19.64
N HIS A 499 7.20 -27.43 20.51
CA HIS A 499 6.67 -28.20 21.65
C HIS A 499 5.97 -27.37 22.77
N PHE A 500 5.51 -26.14 22.51
CA PHE A 500 4.90 -25.28 23.52
C PHE A 500 3.39 -24.98 23.35
N HIS A 501 2.72 -25.45 22.29
CA HIS A 501 1.33 -25.01 21.99
C HIS A 501 0.37 -26.10 21.48
N PHE A 502 0.55 -27.38 21.85
CA PHE A 502 -0.24 -28.49 21.30
C PHE A 502 -1.50 -28.88 22.09
N GLU A 503 -1.67 -28.46 23.34
CA GLU A 503 -2.76 -28.95 24.22
C GLU A 503 -4.02 -28.06 24.27
N LEU A 504 -4.22 -27.22 23.26
CA LEU A 504 -5.33 -26.27 23.15
C LEU A 504 -6.35 -26.66 22.05
N THR A 505 -6.01 -27.57 21.12
CA THR A 505 -6.50 -27.45 19.72
C THR A 505 -7.62 -28.39 19.21
N GLU A 506 -8.43 -29.04 20.06
CA GLU A 506 -9.68 -29.67 19.59
C GLU A 506 -10.96 -29.06 20.19
N LYS A 507 -10.84 -28.32 21.30
CA LYS A 507 -11.98 -27.68 21.98
C LYS A 507 -11.98 -26.14 21.89
N GLU A 508 -10.94 -25.51 21.34
CA GLU A 508 -10.71 -24.05 21.48
C GLU A 508 -10.63 -23.28 20.14
N THR A 509 -11.05 -23.89 19.02
CA THR A 509 -11.03 -23.24 17.69
C THR A 509 -12.01 -22.06 17.62
N GLU A 510 -13.18 -22.18 18.26
CA GLU A 510 -14.19 -21.11 18.32
C GLU A 510 -13.75 -19.96 19.21
N ASP A 511 -13.16 -20.25 20.38
CA ASP A 511 -12.62 -19.22 21.28
C ASP A 511 -11.50 -18.40 20.59
N LEU A 512 -10.69 -19.04 19.74
CA LEU A 512 -9.64 -18.37 18.98
C LEU A 512 -10.18 -17.58 17.78
N ARG A 513 -11.21 -18.10 17.10
CA ARG A 513 -11.96 -17.35 16.07
C ARG A 513 -12.55 -16.07 16.66
N ARG A 514 -13.12 -16.16 17.86
CA ARG A 514 -13.67 -15.05 18.63
C ARG A 514 -12.62 -13.99 18.98
N ILE A 515 -11.44 -14.41 19.44
CA ILE A 515 -10.30 -13.51 19.68
C ILE A 515 -9.89 -12.76 18.39
N LEU A 516 -9.87 -13.45 17.25
CA LEU A 516 -9.48 -12.85 15.97
C LEU A 516 -10.54 -11.92 15.40
N SER A 517 -11.82 -12.25 15.56
CA SER A 517 -12.93 -11.40 15.11
C SER A 517 -12.99 -10.11 15.95
N GLU A 518 -12.79 -10.19 17.27
CA GLU A 518 -12.65 -9.03 18.15
C GLU A 518 -11.42 -8.17 17.83
N ALA A 519 -10.27 -8.80 17.51
CA ALA A 519 -9.11 -8.08 17.03
C ALA A 519 -9.39 -7.39 15.67
N GLY A 520 -10.09 -8.08 14.75
CA GLY A 520 -10.55 -7.56 13.46
C GLY A 520 -11.40 -6.31 13.61
N LEU A 521 -12.36 -6.37 14.52
CA LEU A 521 -13.23 -5.26 14.90
C LEU A 521 -12.40 -4.08 15.44
N CYS A 522 -11.58 -4.31 16.48
CA CYS A 522 -10.78 -3.25 17.11
C CYS A 522 -9.83 -2.56 16.11
N VAL A 523 -9.18 -3.33 15.25
CA VAL A 523 -8.27 -2.83 14.22
C VAL A 523 -9.03 -1.94 13.24
N THR A 524 -10.12 -2.48 12.69
CA THR A 524 -10.92 -1.79 11.68
C THR A 524 -11.53 -0.48 12.23
N GLN A 525 -11.97 -0.49 13.48
CA GLN A 525 -12.57 0.67 14.12
C GLN A 525 -11.56 1.71 14.63
N ALA A 526 -10.28 1.35 14.84
CA ALA A 526 -9.22 2.31 15.17
C ALA A 526 -8.78 3.17 13.96
N GLY A 527 -9.35 2.93 12.77
CA GLY A 527 -9.06 3.71 11.57
C GLY A 527 -7.80 3.27 10.81
N GLY A 528 -7.28 2.05 11.05
CA GLY A 528 -6.06 1.58 10.40
C GLY A 528 -5.69 0.13 10.70
N GLU A 529 -4.47 -0.29 10.34
CA GLU A 529 -4.08 -1.71 10.35
C GLU A 529 -3.87 -2.31 11.74
N TRP A 530 -3.83 -1.53 12.82
CA TRP A 530 -3.44 -2.03 14.15
C TRP A 530 -4.35 -1.58 15.29
N ALA A 531 -4.49 -2.44 16.29
CA ALA A 531 -5.13 -2.15 17.58
C ALA A 531 -4.21 -2.56 18.71
N SER A 532 -4.21 -1.82 19.83
CA SER A 532 -3.39 -2.18 20.99
C SER A 532 -3.87 -3.49 21.63
N ILE A 533 -2.94 -4.31 22.13
CA ILE A 533 -3.30 -5.53 22.87
C ILE A 533 -4.23 -5.20 24.04
N THR A 534 -4.02 -4.08 24.74
CA THR A 534 -4.89 -3.64 25.84
C THR A 534 -6.33 -3.37 25.42
N MET A 535 -6.53 -2.85 24.20
CA MET A 535 -7.87 -2.61 23.66
C MET A 535 -8.58 -3.94 23.42
N ILE A 536 -7.89 -4.90 22.82
CA ILE A 536 -8.41 -6.24 22.55
C ILE A 536 -8.70 -6.98 23.86
N GLU A 537 -7.81 -6.93 24.85
CA GLU A 537 -8.03 -7.54 26.16
C GLU A 537 -9.26 -6.95 26.88
N GLU A 538 -9.46 -5.64 26.82
CA GLU A 538 -10.64 -5.01 27.42
C GLU A 538 -11.94 -5.43 26.71
N CYS A 539 -11.94 -5.47 25.37
CA CYS A 539 -13.09 -5.95 24.59
C CYS A 539 -13.42 -7.41 24.94
N LEU A 540 -12.41 -8.24 25.23
CA LEU A 540 -12.57 -9.64 25.61
C LEU A 540 -12.99 -9.86 27.08
N LYS A 541 -12.99 -8.85 27.96
CA LYS A 541 -13.34 -9.03 29.39
C LYS A 541 -14.78 -9.49 29.64
N GLY A 542 -15.69 -9.21 28.71
CA GLY A 542 -17.09 -9.65 28.77
C GLY A 542 -17.31 -11.08 28.27
N ASP A 543 -16.30 -11.72 27.70
CA ASP A 543 -16.39 -13.05 27.09
C ASP A 543 -15.75 -14.09 28.00
N ASP A 544 -16.58 -14.84 28.73
CA ASP A 544 -16.11 -15.85 29.69
C ASP A 544 -15.30 -16.98 29.01
N GLY A 545 -15.59 -17.31 27.74
CA GLY A 545 -14.87 -18.32 26.97
C GLY A 545 -13.48 -17.85 26.57
N ALA A 546 -13.38 -16.66 25.98
CA ALA A 546 -12.10 -16.06 25.64
C ALA A 546 -11.25 -15.78 26.90
N ARG A 547 -11.87 -15.32 27.98
CA ARG A 547 -11.20 -15.10 29.27
C ARG A 547 -10.65 -16.41 29.86
N GLU A 548 -11.44 -17.48 29.88
CA GLU A 548 -10.96 -18.78 30.34
C GLU A 548 -9.80 -19.31 29.49
N LEU A 549 -9.85 -19.12 28.15
CA LEU A 549 -8.77 -19.50 27.26
C LEU A 549 -7.50 -18.71 27.57
N LEU A 550 -7.61 -17.39 27.69
CA LEU A 550 -6.48 -16.52 28.02
C LEU A 550 -5.89 -16.86 29.41
N GLU A 551 -6.73 -17.10 30.42
CA GLU A 551 -6.29 -17.51 31.76
C GLU A 551 -5.59 -18.89 31.75
N LYS A 552 -6.11 -19.86 30.98
CA LYS A 552 -5.49 -21.18 30.81
C LYS A 552 -4.16 -21.08 30.06
N ALA A 553 -4.09 -20.25 29.03
CA ALA A 553 -2.89 -19.98 28.27
C ALA A 553 -1.82 -19.25 29.12
N GLN A 554 -2.22 -18.29 29.97
CA GLN A 554 -1.31 -17.57 30.89
C GLN A 554 -0.65 -18.52 31.90
N LYS A 555 -1.43 -19.45 32.45
CA LYS A 555 -0.93 -20.47 33.39
C LYS A 555 0.07 -21.45 32.77
N ARG A 556 0.06 -21.62 31.44
CA ARG A 556 0.89 -22.62 30.72
C ARG A 556 2.09 -22.02 29.98
N ILE A 557 1.94 -20.83 29.40
CA ILE A 557 2.89 -20.20 28.48
C ILE A 557 3.68 -19.05 29.15
N GLY A 558 3.21 -18.55 30.30
CA GLY A 558 3.81 -17.40 30.99
C GLY A 558 3.10 -16.08 30.64
N GLU A 559 3.82 -14.97 30.70
CA GLU A 559 3.25 -13.64 30.45
C GLU A 559 2.72 -13.47 29.02
N ASN A 560 1.57 -12.78 28.89
CA ASN A 560 0.93 -12.36 27.63
C ASN A 560 0.46 -13.50 26.70
N PRO A 561 -0.57 -14.27 27.09
CA PRO A 561 -1.17 -15.36 26.29
C PRO A 561 -1.82 -14.88 24.97
N LEU A 562 -2.50 -13.73 25.00
CA LEU A 562 -3.16 -13.14 23.83
C LEU A 562 -2.13 -12.76 22.76
N ARG A 563 -0.98 -12.21 23.19
CA ARG A 563 0.18 -11.87 22.34
C ARG A 563 0.68 -13.08 21.57
N ASN A 564 0.73 -14.26 22.19
CA ASN A 564 1.21 -15.49 21.55
C ASN A 564 0.15 -16.13 20.63
N ALA A 565 -1.14 -16.02 20.98
CA ALA A 565 -2.23 -16.49 20.14
C ALA A 565 -2.33 -15.69 18.83
N LEU A 566 -2.21 -14.36 18.89
CA LEU A 566 -2.26 -13.48 17.72
C LEU A 566 -1.00 -13.61 16.84
N ALA A 567 0.17 -13.86 17.43
CA ALA A 567 1.40 -14.14 16.70
C ALA A 567 1.33 -15.36 15.76
N ALA A 568 0.45 -16.33 16.06
CA ALA A 568 0.18 -17.48 15.20
C ALA A 568 -0.62 -17.13 13.92
N PHE A 569 -1.30 -15.97 13.89
CA PHE A 569 -2.06 -15.45 12.74
C PHE A 569 -1.31 -14.34 11.99
N TYR A 570 0.02 -14.37 12.04
CA TYR A 570 0.91 -13.40 11.39
C TYR A 570 0.85 -11.97 11.95
N LEU A 571 0.42 -11.81 13.19
CA LEU A 571 0.41 -10.53 13.91
C LEU A 571 1.69 -10.46 14.79
N ARG A 572 2.79 -9.89 14.30
CA ARG A 572 4.03 -9.80 15.11
C ARG A 572 3.98 -8.63 16.10
N PRO A 573 4.12 -8.88 17.42
CA PRO A 573 4.37 -7.80 18.38
C PRO A 573 5.83 -7.30 18.29
N ALA A 574 6.05 -6.03 18.64
CA ALA A 574 7.38 -5.47 18.85
C ALA A 574 8.07 -6.11 20.07
N SER A 575 9.39 -6.22 20.02
CA SER A 575 10.23 -6.83 21.05
C SER A 575 10.48 -5.92 22.26
N ASP A 576 10.88 -6.57 23.36
CA ASP A 576 10.92 -6.12 24.74
C ASP A 576 11.70 -4.82 25.02
N SER A 577 11.03 -3.85 25.64
CA SER A 577 11.47 -3.21 26.90
C SER A 577 10.44 -2.17 27.35
N GLY A 578 9.94 -2.34 28.58
CA GLY A 578 9.35 -1.31 29.44
C GLY A 578 8.32 -0.33 28.85
N VAL A 579 7.05 -0.57 29.20
CA VAL A 579 5.95 0.42 29.27
C VAL A 579 5.57 1.11 27.95
N THR A 580 5.22 0.33 26.92
CA THR A 580 4.16 0.65 25.94
C THR A 580 3.84 -0.62 25.15
N GLU A 581 2.64 -1.17 25.34
CA GLU A 581 2.18 -2.44 24.76
C GLU A 581 2.00 -2.42 23.23
N GLY A 582 2.30 -3.57 22.61
CA GLY A 582 2.30 -3.77 21.17
C GLY A 582 0.90 -3.74 20.54
N GLY A 583 0.84 -3.19 19.33
CA GLY A 583 -0.31 -3.28 18.44
C GLY A 583 -0.34 -4.59 17.66
N VAL A 584 -1.53 -4.95 17.18
CA VAL A 584 -1.86 -6.15 16.42
C VAL A 584 -2.20 -5.74 14.99
N GLU A 585 -1.33 -6.05 14.02
CA GLU A 585 -1.50 -5.63 12.61
C GLU A 585 -1.88 -6.76 11.65
N PHE A 586 -3.05 -6.68 11.01
CA PHE A 586 -3.46 -7.67 10.01
C PHE A 586 -2.66 -7.55 8.71
N VAL A 587 -2.20 -8.70 8.17
CA VAL A 587 -1.38 -8.77 6.95
C VAL A 587 -2.11 -8.24 5.70
N HIS A 588 -3.44 -8.17 5.73
CA HIS A 588 -4.27 -7.66 4.63
C HIS A 588 -5.51 -6.93 5.15
N LYS A 589 -5.75 -5.69 4.69
CA LYS A 589 -6.89 -4.85 5.09
C LYS A 589 -8.23 -5.59 4.96
N SER A 590 -8.48 -6.22 3.82
CA SER A 590 -9.75 -6.93 3.61
C SER A 590 -9.94 -8.19 4.43
N PHE A 591 -8.88 -8.70 5.09
CA PHE A 591 -9.01 -9.78 6.07
C PHE A 591 -9.44 -9.21 7.43
N GLY A 592 -8.89 -8.06 7.83
CA GLY A 592 -9.38 -7.30 9.00
C GLY A 592 -10.85 -6.89 8.85
N GLU A 593 -11.23 -6.37 7.68
CA GLU A 593 -12.62 -6.03 7.35
C GLU A 593 -13.54 -7.26 7.38
N PHE A 594 -13.07 -8.41 6.90
CA PHE A 594 -13.80 -9.67 6.98
C PHE A 594 -13.99 -10.14 8.43
N LEU A 595 -12.96 -10.06 9.27
CA LEU A 595 -13.04 -10.40 10.69
C LEU A 595 -13.95 -9.44 11.46
N CYS A 596 -13.91 -8.15 11.12
CA CYS A 596 -14.85 -7.15 11.62
C CYS A 596 -16.30 -7.53 11.25
N ALA A 597 -16.55 -7.89 10.00
CA ALA A 597 -17.86 -8.34 9.54
C ALA A 597 -18.32 -9.62 10.27
N LEU A 598 -17.42 -10.58 10.50
CA LEU A 598 -17.72 -11.79 11.27
C LEU A 598 -18.13 -11.45 12.70
N ARG A 599 -17.43 -10.52 13.35
CA ARG A 599 -17.75 -10.07 14.69
C ARG A 599 -19.10 -9.34 14.76
N LEU A 600 -19.38 -8.47 13.79
CA LEU A 600 -20.67 -7.78 13.68
C LEU A 600 -21.79 -8.80 13.48
N LYS A 601 -21.61 -9.78 12.57
CA LYS A 601 -22.59 -10.84 12.29
C LYS A 601 -23.03 -11.55 13.57
N GLU A 602 -22.08 -11.98 14.41
CA GLU A 602 -22.37 -12.62 15.70
C GLU A 602 -23.26 -11.74 16.59
N SER A 603 -22.93 -10.45 16.76
CA SER A 603 -23.75 -9.55 17.57
C SER A 603 -25.13 -9.27 16.97
N LEU A 604 -25.23 -9.09 15.65
CA LEU A 604 -26.54 -8.87 15.01
C LEU A 604 -27.46 -10.09 15.17
N GLU A 605 -26.90 -11.30 15.20
CA GLU A 605 -27.66 -12.53 15.48
C GLU A 605 -28.13 -12.59 16.94
N ASP A 606 -27.23 -12.29 17.88
CA ASP A 606 -27.52 -12.25 19.33
C ASP A 606 -28.60 -11.21 19.67
N TRP A 607 -28.59 -10.06 18.99
CA TRP A 607 -29.60 -9.00 19.13
C TRP A 607 -31.00 -9.47 18.78
N THR A 608 -31.15 -10.57 18.06
CA THR A 608 -32.45 -11.13 17.69
C THR A 608 -32.78 -12.43 18.42
N GLU A 609 -31.91 -12.90 19.31
CA GLU A 609 -32.13 -14.17 20.00
C GLU A 609 -33.41 -14.12 20.86
N PRO A 610 -34.32 -15.10 20.76
CA PRO A 610 -35.53 -15.14 21.57
C PRO A 610 -35.23 -15.23 23.07
N GLY A 611 -35.92 -14.40 23.85
CA GLY A 611 -35.77 -14.39 25.30
C GLY A 611 -36.34 -15.63 25.98
N LYS A 612 -35.77 -16.00 27.13
CA LYS A 612 -36.40 -17.00 28.02
C LYS A 612 -37.60 -16.37 28.75
N LYS A 613 -38.69 -17.13 28.92
CA LYS A 613 -39.93 -16.71 29.64
C LYS A 613 -40.70 -15.57 28.91
N ARG A 614 -41.16 -14.54 29.65
CA ARG A 614 -42.00 -13.43 29.15
C ARG A 614 -41.22 -12.34 28.36
N ARG A 615 -39.91 -12.51 28.14
CA ARG A 615 -39.09 -11.55 27.38
C ARG A 615 -39.16 -11.87 25.89
N ARG A 616 -39.34 -10.85 25.05
CA ARG A 616 -39.39 -11.01 23.58
C ARG A 616 -38.00 -11.40 23.03
N PHE A 617 -36.94 -10.77 23.54
CA PHE A 617 -35.55 -11.01 23.15
C PHE A 617 -34.68 -11.37 24.37
N ALA A 618 -33.52 -11.97 24.11
CA ALA A 618 -32.54 -12.37 25.12
C ALA A 618 -31.97 -11.14 25.85
N ILE A 619 -31.61 -10.12 25.08
CA ILE A 619 -31.19 -8.79 25.55
C ILE A 619 -32.36 -7.80 25.46
N ASP A 620 -32.42 -6.81 26.35
CA ASP A 620 -33.41 -5.72 26.28
C ASP A 620 -32.89 -4.53 25.45
N ASP A 621 -33.69 -3.47 25.32
CA ASP A 621 -33.39 -2.34 24.43
C ASP A 621 -32.30 -1.42 25.00
N ASN A 622 -32.18 -1.36 26.33
CA ASN A 622 -31.08 -0.64 26.97
C ASN A 622 -29.75 -1.35 26.70
N GLN A 623 -29.71 -2.67 26.87
CA GLN A 623 -28.52 -3.46 26.55
C GLN A 623 -28.18 -3.40 25.06
N LEU A 624 -29.19 -3.44 24.17
CA LEU A 624 -28.97 -3.26 22.73
C LEU A 624 -28.32 -1.91 22.44
N ALA A 625 -28.82 -0.81 23.02
CA ALA A 625 -28.23 0.50 22.83
C ALA A 625 -26.77 0.54 23.30
N GLU A 626 -26.45 -0.03 24.46
CA GLU A 626 -25.06 -0.15 24.94
C GLU A 626 -24.17 -0.90 23.94
N GLU A 627 -24.65 -2.04 23.40
CA GLU A 627 -23.90 -2.83 22.43
C GLU A 627 -23.76 -2.12 21.07
N ILE A 628 -24.77 -1.37 20.63
CA ILE A 628 -24.69 -0.53 19.43
C ILE A 628 -23.61 0.55 19.61
N TYR A 629 -23.58 1.25 20.75
CA TYR A 629 -22.51 2.22 21.00
C TYR A 629 -21.13 1.57 21.09
N ASP A 630 -21.03 0.37 21.68
CA ASP A 630 -19.77 -0.37 21.78
C ASP A 630 -19.27 -0.93 20.44
N LEU A 631 -20.15 -1.21 19.47
CA LEU A 631 -19.77 -1.77 18.16
C LEU A 631 -19.80 -0.77 17.00
N LEU A 632 -20.68 0.22 17.06
CA LEU A 632 -20.92 1.16 15.97
C LEU A 632 -20.59 2.60 16.37
N GLY A 633 -20.32 2.87 17.64
CA GLY A 633 -19.99 4.21 18.16
C GLY A 633 -18.57 4.69 17.84
N TYR A 634 -17.79 3.99 17.02
CA TYR A 634 -16.49 4.47 16.54
C TYR A 634 -16.07 3.70 15.29
N GLY A 635 -15.26 4.35 14.45
CA GLY A 635 -14.96 3.85 13.11
C GLY A 635 -16.14 4.01 12.14
N ARG A 636 -15.86 3.84 10.85
CA ARG A 636 -16.86 3.88 9.77
C ARG A 636 -17.03 2.48 9.17
N LEU A 637 -18.26 2.05 8.93
CA LEU A 637 -18.50 0.84 8.14
C LEU A 637 -18.14 1.12 6.68
N THR A 638 -17.18 0.37 6.13
CA THR A 638 -16.84 0.43 4.71
C THR A 638 -17.80 -0.43 3.89
N PRO A 639 -18.00 -0.14 2.59
CA PRO A 639 -18.79 -0.99 1.71
C PRO A 639 -18.34 -2.46 1.76
N GLU A 640 -17.03 -2.71 1.84
CA GLU A 640 -16.50 -4.06 1.96
C GLU A 640 -16.93 -4.79 3.24
N ILE A 641 -16.93 -4.13 4.41
CA ILE A 641 -17.38 -4.74 5.67
C ILE A 641 -18.86 -5.12 5.58
N VAL A 642 -19.66 -4.21 5.03
CA VAL A 642 -21.11 -4.39 4.88
C VAL A 642 -21.42 -5.52 3.90
N ASP A 643 -20.75 -5.56 2.75
CA ASP A 643 -20.87 -6.64 1.78
C ASP A 643 -20.58 -8.01 2.41
N TYR A 644 -19.50 -8.10 3.20
CA TYR A 644 -19.18 -9.32 3.93
C TYR A 644 -20.24 -9.68 4.95
N LEU A 645 -20.68 -8.70 5.73
CA LEU A 645 -21.66 -8.87 6.80
C LEU A 645 -22.98 -9.41 6.23
N MET A 646 -23.51 -8.79 5.18
CA MET A 646 -24.79 -9.18 4.60
C MET A 646 -24.75 -10.58 3.98
N ALA A 647 -23.66 -10.95 3.32
CA ALA A 647 -23.54 -12.30 2.77
C ALA A 647 -23.24 -13.36 3.85
N LEU A 648 -22.56 -13.02 4.95
CA LEU A 648 -22.44 -13.89 6.12
C LEU A 648 -23.80 -14.12 6.79
N LEU A 649 -24.67 -13.11 6.85
CA LEU A 649 -26.02 -13.21 7.40
C LEU A 649 -26.97 -14.02 6.50
N ASP A 650 -26.95 -13.81 5.17
CA ASP A 650 -27.80 -14.54 4.20
C ASP A 650 -27.58 -16.07 4.24
N THR A 651 -26.38 -16.51 4.63
CA THR A 651 -26.03 -17.95 4.76
C THR A 651 -26.30 -18.54 6.15
N SER A 652 -26.74 -17.73 7.12
CA SER A 652 -26.87 -18.16 8.51
C SER A 652 -28.29 -18.57 8.90
N ASP A 653 -28.43 -19.74 9.53
CA ASP A 653 -29.71 -20.23 10.06
C ASP A 653 -30.25 -19.39 11.23
N TYR A 654 -29.41 -18.53 11.83
CA TYR A 654 -29.77 -17.68 12.97
C TYR A 654 -30.20 -16.27 12.56
N PHE A 655 -30.09 -15.92 11.28
CA PHE A 655 -30.42 -14.58 10.81
C PHE A 655 -31.93 -14.32 10.81
N ARG A 656 -32.36 -13.30 11.58
CA ARG A 656 -33.76 -12.89 11.73
C ARG A 656 -33.96 -11.46 11.21
N PRO A 657 -34.00 -11.24 9.88
CA PRO A 657 -33.90 -9.92 9.27
C PRO A 657 -35.02 -8.96 9.71
N VAL A 658 -36.25 -9.45 9.89
CA VAL A 658 -37.39 -8.61 10.29
C VAL A 658 -37.22 -8.09 11.71
N GLN A 659 -36.86 -8.98 12.65
CA GLN A 659 -36.64 -8.60 14.05
C GLN A 659 -35.43 -7.69 14.20
N LEU A 660 -34.36 -7.95 13.45
CA LEU A 660 -33.19 -7.09 13.44
C LEU A 660 -33.54 -5.69 12.95
N PHE A 661 -34.27 -5.60 11.83
CA PHE A 661 -34.73 -4.33 11.26
C PHE A 661 -35.55 -3.52 12.26
N GLU A 662 -36.59 -4.13 12.87
CA GLU A 662 -37.44 -3.47 13.88
C GLU A 662 -36.60 -2.86 15.01
N ARG A 663 -35.65 -3.61 15.57
CA ARG A 663 -34.83 -3.14 16.70
C ARG A 663 -33.85 -2.03 16.30
N LEU A 664 -33.25 -2.11 15.12
CA LEU A 664 -32.34 -1.08 14.61
C LEU A 664 -33.11 0.20 14.24
N GLU A 665 -34.32 0.08 13.68
CA GLU A 665 -35.18 1.21 13.35
C GLU A 665 -35.61 1.96 14.62
N ASP A 666 -36.02 1.22 15.66
CA ASP A 666 -36.34 1.80 16.97
C ASP A 666 -35.14 2.57 17.54
N PHE A 667 -33.92 1.99 17.53
CA PHE A 667 -32.71 2.68 17.96
C PHE A 667 -32.42 3.94 17.11
N TYR A 668 -32.54 3.84 15.78
CA TYR A 668 -32.31 4.96 14.87
C TYR A 668 -33.25 6.13 15.16
N LEU A 669 -34.53 5.86 15.43
CA LEU A 669 -35.50 6.90 15.79
C LEU A 669 -35.18 7.55 17.13
N CYS A 670 -34.85 6.76 18.16
CA CYS A 670 -34.40 7.30 19.46
C CYS A 670 -33.14 8.17 19.32
N TRP A 671 -32.17 7.73 18.50
CA TRP A 671 -30.97 8.50 18.20
C TRP A 671 -31.29 9.82 17.49
N CYS A 672 -32.15 9.81 16.46
CA CYS A 672 -32.59 11.02 15.76
C CYS A 672 -33.28 12.03 16.70
N ASN A 673 -33.93 11.56 17.75
CA ASN A 673 -34.59 12.38 18.76
C ASN A 673 -33.65 12.87 19.87
N GLY A 674 -32.36 12.51 19.82
CA GLY A 674 -31.37 12.89 20.83
C GLY A 674 -31.49 12.10 22.14
N GLU A 675 -32.27 11.01 22.19
CA GLU A 675 -32.59 10.30 23.44
C GLU A 675 -31.38 9.72 24.14
N PHE A 676 -30.26 9.49 23.45
CA PHE A 676 -29.03 8.97 24.06
C PHE A 676 -28.04 10.05 24.47
N ILE A 677 -28.10 11.23 23.85
CA ILE A 677 -27.14 12.31 24.07
C ILE A 677 -27.67 13.40 25.02
N ASP A 678 -28.98 13.59 25.08
CA ASP A 678 -29.65 14.62 25.87
C ASP A 678 -30.18 14.12 27.24
N ILE A 679 -29.86 12.88 27.63
CA ILE A 679 -30.26 12.32 28.93
C ILE A 679 -29.68 13.15 30.07
N LEU A 680 -30.51 13.44 31.09
CA LEU A 680 -30.13 14.17 32.30
C LEU A 680 -29.39 13.32 33.36
N GLU A 681 -28.95 12.11 33.00
CA GLU A 681 -28.20 11.21 33.88
C GLU A 681 -26.74 11.67 34.08
N GLU A 682 -26.03 11.09 35.06
CA GLU A 682 -24.65 11.48 35.36
C GLU A 682 -23.67 11.18 34.20
N THR A 683 -23.93 10.18 33.36
CA THR A 683 -23.11 9.83 32.18
C THR A 683 -23.94 9.27 31.04
N THR A 684 -23.82 9.85 29.85
CA THR A 684 -24.52 9.36 28.63
C THR A 684 -23.79 8.16 28.00
N LEU A 685 -24.49 7.37 27.17
CA LEU A 685 -23.87 6.24 26.45
C LEU A 685 -22.66 6.67 25.58
N PRO A 686 -22.74 7.73 24.75
CA PRO A 686 -21.57 8.17 24.00
C PRO A 686 -20.42 8.68 24.90
N GLN A 687 -20.71 9.21 26.09
CA GLN A 687 -19.66 9.56 27.07
C GLN A 687 -18.99 8.31 27.64
N LYS A 688 -19.77 7.28 28.02
CA LYS A 688 -19.27 6.01 28.55
C LYS A 688 -18.35 5.34 27.52
N THR A 689 -18.80 5.24 26.27
CA THR A 689 -18.00 4.67 25.17
C THR A 689 -16.78 5.54 24.87
N GLY A 690 -16.90 6.87 24.79
CA GLY A 690 -15.76 7.76 24.58
C GLY A 690 -14.73 7.73 25.72
N GLN A 691 -15.15 7.48 26.97
CA GLN A 691 -14.24 7.28 28.11
C GLN A 691 -13.54 5.92 28.03
N LYS A 692 -14.25 4.86 27.61
CA LYS A 692 -13.68 3.53 27.34
C LYS A 692 -12.58 3.67 26.29
N LEU A 693 -12.88 4.24 25.13
CA LEU A 693 -11.95 4.42 24.02
C LEU A 693 -10.71 5.27 24.39
N ARG A 694 -10.88 6.34 25.17
CA ARG A 694 -9.77 7.18 25.65
C ARG A 694 -8.77 6.45 26.52
N LYS A 695 -9.20 5.48 27.32
CA LYS A 695 -8.28 4.63 28.10
C LYS A 695 -7.35 3.79 27.21
N HIS A 696 -7.67 3.65 25.93
CA HIS A 696 -6.97 2.80 24.98
C HIS A 696 -6.26 3.58 23.87
N GLY A 697 -6.10 4.90 24.04
CA GLY A 697 -5.37 5.76 23.10
C GLY A 697 -6.20 6.28 21.92
N VAL A 698 -7.52 6.03 21.92
CA VAL A 698 -8.46 6.57 20.91
C VAL A 698 -9.13 7.81 21.49
N GLU A 699 -8.69 8.98 21.06
CA GLU A 699 -9.24 10.27 21.51
C GLU A 699 -10.47 10.68 20.70
N LEU A 700 -11.64 10.13 21.05
CA LEU A 700 -12.92 10.54 20.48
C LEU A 700 -13.76 11.34 21.47
N GLY A 701 -14.34 12.43 20.98
CA GLY A 701 -15.33 13.23 21.68
C GLY A 701 -16.70 12.56 21.71
N GLN A 702 -17.55 12.97 22.65
CA GLN A 702 -18.91 12.44 22.80
C GLN A 702 -19.74 12.51 21.49
N ARG A 703 -19.69 13.66 20.79
CA ARG A 703 -20.42 13.84 19.52
C ARG A 703 -19.91 12.92 18.40
N GLN A 704 -18.59 12.73 18.32
CA GLN A 704 -18.00 11.81 17.34
C GLN A 704 -18.54 10.40 17.55
N VAL A 705 -18.55 9.94 18.80
CA VAL A 705 -19.07 8.62 19.16
C VAL A 705 -20.55 8.47 18.80
N ASP A 706 -21.34 9.50 19.13
CA ASP A 706 -22.77 9.53 18.87
C ASP A 706 -23.13 9.54 17.37
N ILE A 707 -22.43 10.37 16.59
CA ILE A 707 -22.61 10.43 15.14
C ILE A 707 -22.20 9.10 14.50
N SER A 708 -21.10 8.50 14.92
CA SER A 708 -20.68 7.18 14.42
C SER A 708 -21.75 6.12 14.67
N ALA A 709 -22.30 6.03 15.89
CA ALA A 709 -23.34 5.05 16.21
C ALA A 709 -24.58 5.20 15.32
N GLY A 710 -25.09 6.42 15.18
CA GLY A 710 -26.28 6.68 14.37
C GLY A 710 -26.09 6.45 12.88
N LEU A 711 -24.98 6.94 12.31
CA LEU A 711 -24.71 6.79 10.88
C LEU A 711 -24.42 5.32 10.50
N ASN A 712 -23.65 4.60 11.32
CA ASN A 712 -23.40 3.18 11.08
C ASN A 712 -24.69 2.34 11.22
N THR A 713 -25.58 2.67 12.16
CA THR A 713 -26.91 2.03 12.22
C THR A 713 -27.75 2.35 10.97
N MET A 714 -27.71 3.59 10.47
CA MET A 714 -28.40 3.97 9.23
C MET A 714 -27.90 3.16 8.03
N ILE A 715 -26.58 2.90 7.92
CA ILE A 715 -26.02 2.01 6.89
C ILE A 715 -26.66 0.62 6.97
N LEU A 716 -26.69 0.01 8.15
CA LEU A 716 -27.29 -1.33 8.32
C LEU A 716 -28.77 -1.36 7.93
N LEU A 717 -29.53 -0.29 8.23
CA LEU A 717 -30.95 -0.18 7.85
C LEU A 717 -31.15 -0.05 6.33
N LEU A 718 -30.32 0.77 5.66
CA LEU A 718 -30.33 0.89 4.19
C LEU A 718 -30.04 -0.45 3.52
N GLU A 719 -29.10 -1.22 4.06
CA GLU A 719 -28.66 -2.50 3.50
C GLU A 719 -29.64 -3.63 3.79
N LEU A 720 -30.24 -3.67 4.98
CA LEU A 720 -31.35 -4.58 5.28
C LEU A 720 -32.56 -4.31 4.38
N ASN A 721 -32.85 -3.03 4.10
CA ASN A 721 -33.89 -2.65 3.14
C ASN A 721 -33.55 -3.19 1.74
N ARG A 722 -32.34 -2.91 1.24
CA ARG A 722 -31.91 -3.40 -0.09
C ARG A 722 -31.97 -4.92 -0.18
N TYR A 723 -31.48 -5.63 0.84
CA TYR A 723 -31.56 -7.07 0.95
C TYR A 723 -33.02 -7.57 0.88
N ALA A 724 -33.92 -6.96 1.64
CA ALA A 724 -35.34 -7.32 1.65
C ALA A 724 -36.02 -7.08 0.29
N GLN A 725 -35.67 -6.01 -0.44
CA GLN A 725 -36.23 -5.74 -1.77
C GLN A 725 -35.86 -6.82 -2.81
N THR A 726 -34.80 -7.60 -2.58
CA THR A 726 -34.43 -8.75 -3.44
C THR A 726 -35.19 -10.04 -3.12
N LYS A 727 -35.96 -10.08 -2.01
CA LYS A 727 -36.64 -11.30 -1.51
C LYS A 727 -38.14 -11.03 -1.41
N ASP A 728 -38.94 -11.72 -2.23
CA ASP A 728 -40.40 -11.53 -2.28
C ASP A 728 -41.10 -11.70 -0.91
N GLU A 729 -40.58 -12.55 -0.04
CA GLU A 729 -41.15 -12.81 1.29
C GLU A 729 -40.88 -11.72 2.34
N LEU A 730 -39.95 -10.80 2.05
CA LEU A 730 -39.47 -9.76 2.96
C LEU A 730 -39.82 -8.34 2.51
N LYS A 731 -40.02 -8.10 1.21
CA LYS A 731 -40.25 -6.76 0.65
C LYS A 731 -41.39 -5.97 1.33
N ASP A 732 -42.45 -6.65 1.76
CA ASP A 732 -43.60 -6.03 2.42
C ASP A 732 -43.41 -5.84 3.93
N LYS A 733 -42.38 -6.48 4.51
CA LYS A 733 -42.11 -6.50 5.96
C LYS A 733 -40.99 -5.55 6.38
N ILE A 734 -40.03 -5.30 5.48
CA ILE A 734 -38.86 -4.46 5.73
C ILE A 734 -38.87 -3.36 4.68
N SER A 735 -39.02 -2.12 5.13
CA SER A 735 -39.06 -0.96 4.26
C SER A 735 -38.59 0.27 5.04
N PHE A 736 -37.32 0.61 4.83
CA PHE A 736 -36.68 1.70 5.56
C PHE A 736 -36.89 3.05 4.89
N HIS A 737 -37.42 4.00 5.64
CA HIS A 737 -37.55 5.39 5.22
C HIS A 737 -36.82 6.26 6.26
N PRO A 738 -35.64 6.82 5.96
CA PRO A 738 -34.89 7.61 6.94
C PRO A 738 -35.72 8.75 7.53
N CYS A 739 -36.51 9.46 6.71
CA CYS A 739 -37.43 10.50 7.16
C CYS A 739 -38.79 9.99 7.66
N GLY A 740 -39.01 8.67 7.70
CA GLY A 740 -40.33 8.05 7.90
C GLY A 740 -41.15 7.99 6.61
N LYS A 741 -42.24 7.21 6.61
CA LYS A 741 -43.12 7.08 5.43
C LYS A 741 -43.87 8.39 5.16
N PRO A 742 -43.81 8.95 3.93
CA PRO A 742 -44.57 10.14 3.59
C PRO A 742 -46.05 10.02 3.98
N HIS A 743 -46.64 11.13 4.44
CA HIS A 743 -48.05 11.22 4.88
C HIS A 743 -48.42 10.38 6.12
N THR A 744 -47.45 9.93 6.90
CA THR A 744 -47.67 9.30 8.22
C THR A 744 -47.28 10.23 9.37
N GLU A 745 -47.77 9.96 10.59
CA GLU A 745 -47.42 10.77 11.78
C GLU A 745 -45.92 10.72 12.13
N GLY A 746 -45.21 9.67 11.71
CA GLY A 746 -43.77 9.51 11.91
C GLY A 746 -42.89 10.19 10.87
N PHE A 747 -43.48 10.83 9.85
CA PHE A 747 -42.76 11.53 8.80
C PHE A 747 -42.21 12.86 9.30
N ASP A 748 -40.90 13.03 9.16
CA ASP A 748 -40.20 14.27 9.44
C ASP A 748 -39.30 14.64 8.27
N ARG A 749 -39.80 15.59 7.47
CA ARG A 749 -39.13 16.08 6.26
C ARG A 749 -37.71 16.58 6.53
N GLN A 750 -37.45 17.16 7.71
CA GLN A 750 -36.16 17.80 8.05
C GLN A 750 -35.20 16.85 8.79
N ARG A 751 -35.57 15.58 8.99
CA ARG A 751 -34.73 14.65 9.77
C ARG A 751 -33.35 14.47 9.15
N LEU A 752 -33.27 14.20 7.84
CA LEU A 752 -31.98 14.05 7.17
C LEU A 752 -31.16 15.34 7.17
N LEU A 753 -31.78 16.51 6.94
CA LEU A 753 -31.08 17.80 7.04
C LEU A 753 -30.47 18.02 8.43
N ARG A 754 -31.18 17.66 9.50
CA ARG A 754 -30.65 17.71 10.88
C ARG A 754 -29.50 16.72 11.09
N ILE A 755 -29.62 15.51 10.57
CA ILE A 755 -28.55 14.49 10.64
C ILE A 755 -27.28 14.98 9.92
N ILE A 756 -27.42 15.52 8.70
CA ILE A 756 -26.31 16.08 7.92
C ILE A 756 -25.66 17.23 8.68
N SER A 757 -26.47 18.17 9.21
CA SER A 757 -25.99 19.31 9.97
C SER A 757 -25.28 18.90 11.27
N TYR A 758 -25.83 17.91 11.97
CA TYR A 758 -25.25 17.37 13.20
C TYR A 758 -23.91 16.67 12.93
N SER A 759 -23.86 15.85 11.87
CA SER A 759 -22.64 15.19 11.40
C SER A 759 -21.55 16.20 11.03
N ASN A 760 -21.91 17.24 10.26
CA ASN A 760 -21.00 18.31 9.84
C ASN A 760 -20.50 19.19 10.99
N SER A 761 -21.11 19.11 12.19
CA SER A 761 -20.63 19.83 13.37
C SER A 761 -19.31 19.30 13.93
N VAL A 762 -18.90 18.09 13.50
CA VAL A 762 -17.62 17.47 13.84
C VAL A 762 -16.60 17.63 12.71
N GLU A 763 -16.96 17.22 11.51
CA GLU A 763 -16.12 17.26 10.32
C GLU A 763 -17.00 17.54 9.10
N PHE A 764 -16.63 18.52 8.28
CA PHE A 764 -17.38 18.86 7.07
C PHE A 764 -17.40 17.68 6.09
N GLY A 765 -18.57 17.33 5.55
CA GLY A 765 -18.71 16.20 4.63
C GLY A 765 -18.74 14.83 5.31
N ASN A 766 -18.75 14.75 6.65
CA ASN A 766 -18.72 13.47 7.36
C ASN A 766 -19.93 12.57 7.04
N PHE A 767 -21.10 13.16 6.80
CA PHE A 767 -22.27 12.40 6.33
C PHE A 767 -21.98 11.77 4.96
N LEU A 768 -21.50 12.54 4.00
CA LEU A 768 -21.18 12.06 2.65
C LEU A 768 -20.12 10.95 2.69
N ILE A 769 -19.03 11.14 3.45
CA ILE A 769 -17.95 10.15 3.55
C ILE A 769 -18.43 8.82 4.16
N THR A 770 -19.42 8.89 5.07
CA THR A 770 -19.90 7.70 5.81
C THR A 770 -21.06 7.02 5.09
N ILE A 771 -22.03 7.79 4.59
CA ILE A 771 -23.30 7.30 4.04
C ILE A 771 -23.32 7.31 2.51
N GLY A 772 -22.52 8.15 1.85
CA GLY A 772 -22.62 8.43 0.41
C GLY A 772 -22.49 7.19 -0.49
N GLY A 773 -21.70 6.20 -0.08
CA GLY A 773 -21.56 4.92 -0.80
C GLY A 773 -22.72 3.93 -0.58
N PHE A 774 -23.72 4.26 0.24
CA PHE A 774 -24.81 3.37 0.67
C PHE A 774 -26.21 3.87 0.30
N LEU A 775 -26.32 5.01 -0.38
CA LEU A 775 -27.61 5.62 -0.72
C LEU A 775 -28.30 5.00 -1.94
N SER A 776 -27.69 4.00 -2.61
CA SER A 776 -28.32 3.32 -3.74
C SER A 776 -29.60 2.60 -3.30
N SER A 777 -30.67 2.80 -4.07
CA SER A 777 -32.03 2.31 -3.78
C SER A 777 -32.61 2.79 -2.43
N ALA A 778 -32.08 3.86 -1.85
CA ALA A 778 -32.64 4.46 -0.65
C ALA A 778 -33.98 5.15 -0.94
N ASP A 779 -34.94 5.04 -0.02
CA ASP A 779 -36.16 5.86 -0.07
C ASP A 779 -35.90 7.18 0.66
N LEU A 780 -35.67 8.23 -0.11
CA LEU A 780 -35.42 9.60 0.31
C LEU A 780 -36.58 10.51 -0.14
N SER A 781 -37.74 9.91 -0.44
CA SER A 781 -38.89 10.61 -0.98
C SER A 781 -39.36 11.72 -0.04
N SER A 782 -39.72 12.86 -0.62
CA SER A 782 -40.16 14.07 0.07
C SER A 782 -39.18 14.68 1.08
N ALA A 783 -37.95 14.16 1.24
CA ALA A 783 -36.97 14.66 2.20
C ALA A 783 -36.53 16.10 1.89
N ASP A 784 -36.17 16.86 2.93
CA ASP A 784 -35.44 18.11 2.79
C ASP A 784 -33.93 17.81 2.83
N LEU A 785 -33.30 17.99 1.67
CA LEU A 785 -31.87 17.85 1.40
C LEU A 785 -31.34 19.14 0.75
N SER A 786 -32.02 20.26 1.00
CA SER A 786 -31.64 21.56 0.44
C SER A 786 -30.21 21.93 0.89
N SER A 787 -29.40 22.37 -0.07
CA SER A 787 -27.98 22.71 0.14
C SER A 787 -27.10 21.57 0.71
N ALA A 788 -27.55 20.31 0.64
CA ALA A 788 -26.75 19.18 1.09
C ALA A 788 -25.56 18.93 0.14
N ASP A 789 -24.42 18.53 0.70
CA ASP A 789 -23.29 17.97 -0.07
C ASP A 789 -23.51 16.47 -0.26
N LEU A 790 -23.85 16.10 -1.48
CA LEU A 790 -24.07 14.75 -1.98
C LEU A 790 -23.16 14.47 -3.20
N SER A 791 -22.06 15.21 -3.32
CA SER A 791 -21.12 15.09 -4.43
C SER A 791 -20.54 13.67 -4.48
N SER A 792 -20.49 13.08 -5.69
CA SER A 792 -20.03 11.71 -5.92
C SER A 792 -20.76 10.60 -5.14
N ALA A 793 -21.91 10.89 -4.52
CA ALA A 793 -22.71 9.88 -3.82
C ALA A 793 -23.28 8.85 -4.80
N ASP A 794 -23.45 7.61 -4.34
CA ASP A 794 -24.20 6.57 -5.05
C ASP A 794 -25.67 6.67 -4.64
N LEU A 795 -26.47 7.32 -5.49
CA LEU A 795 -27.92 7.48 -5.39
C LEU A 795 -28.63 6.67 -6.50
N SER A 796 -27.95 5.65 -7.05
CA SER A 796 -28.50 4.88 -8.16
C SER A 796 -29.78 4.17 -7.72
N SER A 797 -30.84 4.27 -8.54
CA SER A 797 -32.18 3.74 -8.24
C SER A 797 -32.83 4.26 -6.95
N ALA A 798 -32.32 5.32 -6.32
CA ALA A 798 -32.95 5.91 -5.14
C ALA A 798 -34.31 6.56 -5.48
N ASP A 799 -35.23 6.55 -4.53
CA ASP A 799 -36.47 7.34 -4.60
C ASP A 799 -36.23 8.70 -3.94
N LEU A 800 -36.12 9.74 -4.76
CA LEU A 800 -35.99 11.15 -4.39
C LEU A 800 -37.24 11.93 -4.85
N SER A 801 -38.35 11.24 -5.08
CA SER A 801 -39.58 11.87 -5.58
C SER A 801 -40.07 12.93 -4.60
N SER A 802 -40.39 14.13 -5.12
CA SER A 802 -40.79 15.30 -4.34
C SER A 802 -39.78 15.78 -3.28
N ALA A 803 -38.53 15.31 -3.31
CA ALA A 803 -37.48 15.79 -2.41
C ALA A 803 -37.13 17.26 -2.71
N ASP A 804 -36.73 18.01 -1.67
CA ASP A 804 -36.11 19.32 -1.83
C ASP A 804 -34.59 19.15 -1.89
N LEU A 805 -34.03 19.30 -3.08
CA LEU A 805 -32.60 19.27 -3.40
C LEU A 805 -32.15 20.64 -3.90
N SER A 806 -32.87 21.71 -3.55
CA SER A 806 -32.54 23.05 -4.01
C SER A 806 -31.16 23.46 -3.51
N SER A 807 -30.32 23.95 -4.43
CA SER A 807 -28.91 24.29 -4.18
C SER A 807 -28.02 23.15 -3.64
N ALA A 808 -28.45 21.88 -3.72
CA ALA A 808 -27.61 20.74 -3.32
C ALA A 808 -26.44 20.53 -4.29
N ASP A 809 -25.31 20.06 -3.77
CA ASP A 809 -24.18 19.59 -4.58
C ASP A 809 -24.35 18.10 -4.87
N LEU A 810 -24.63 17.77 -6.12
CA LEU A 810 -24.76 16.42 -6.69
C LEU A 810 -23.70 16.20 -7.79
N SER A 811 -22.63 17.00 -7.79
CA SER A 811 -21.58 16.91 -8.81
C SER A 811 -20.96 15.52 -8.82
N SER A 812 -20.83 14.93 -10.02
CA SER A 812 -20.36 13.56 -10.25
C SER A 812 -21.13 12.44 -9.54
N ALA A 813 -22.30 12.72 -8.93
CA ALA A 813 -23.11 11.70 -8.27
C ALA A 813 -23.69 10.68 -9.27
N ASP A 814 -23.92 9.45 -8.83
CA ASP A 814 -24.63 8.43 -9.61
C ASP A 814 -26.12 8.42 -9.24
N LEU A 815 -26.95 8.98 -10.11
CA LEU A 815 -28.41 9.03 -10.02
C LEU A 815 -29.07 8.14 -11.10
N SER A 816 -28.33 7.15 -11.61
CA SER A 816 -28.82 6.29 -12.68
C SER A 816 -30.08 5.55 -12.24
N SER A 817 -31.15 5.65 -13.04
CA SER A 817 -32.49 5.08 -12.75
C SER A 817 -33.15 5.58 -11.45
N ALA A 818 -32.67 6.68 -10.84
CA ALA A 818 -33.32 7.27 -9.67
C ALA A 818 -34.68 7.89 -10.03
N ASP A 819 -35.62 7.90 -9.08
CA ASP A 819 -36.88 8.64 -9.19
C ASP A 819 -36.72 10.03 -8.56
N LEU A 820 -36.65 11.06 -9.38
CA LEU A 820 -36.59 12.48 -9.01
C LEU A 820 -37.88 13.21 -9.42
N SER A 821 -38.98 12.47 -9.63
CA SER A 821 -40.22 13.07 -10.11
C SER A 821 -40.75 14.12 -9.13
N SER A 822 -41.10 15.29 -9.65
CA SER A 822 -41.52 16.46 -8.87
C SER A 822 -40.51 16.95 -7.81
N ALA A 823 -39.24 16.54 -7.88
CA ALA A 823 -38.19 17.05 -6.99
C ALA A 823 -37.85 18.52 -7.31
N ASP A 824 -37.47 19.28 -6.28
CA ASP A 824 -36.95 20.64 -6.42
C ASP A 824 -35.43 20.58 -6.50
N LEU A 825 -34.86 20.81 -7.68
CA LEU A 825 -33.42 20.83 -7.98
C LEU A 825 -32.95 22.23 -8.37
N ARG A 826 -33.70 23.28 -7.99
CA ARG A 826 -33.38 24.65 -8.35
C ARG A 826 -31.98 25.02 -7.88
N GLN A 827 -31.17 25.57 -8.79
CA GLN A 827 -29.77 25.94 -8.52
C GLN A 827 -28.87 24.79 -8.02
N GLY A 828 -29.32 23.52 -8.14
CA GLY A 828 -28.50 22.37 -7.79
C GLY A 828 -27.30 22.21 -8.73
N ASP A 829 -26.20 21.68 -8.20
CA ASP A 829 -25.02 21.35 -8.99
C ASP A 829 -25.03 19.87 -9.38
N LEU A 830 -25.30 19.58 -10.65
CA LEU A 830 -25.32 18.23 -11.24
C LEU A 830 -24.23 18.08 -12.32
N ARG A 831 -23.15 18.86 -12.25
CA ARG A 831 -22.04 18.76 -13.20
C ARG A 831 -21.48 17.36 -13.20
N GLU A 832 -21.30 16.78 -14.39
CA GLU A 832 -20.80 15.41 -14.59
C GLU A 832 -21.63 14.29 -13.92
N ALA A 833 -22.80 14.59 -13.35
CA ALA A 833 -23.64 13.59 -12.71
C ALA A 833 -24.19 12.56 -13.72
N LYS A 834 -24.39 11.32 -13.27
CA LYS A 834 -25.00 10.27 -14.09
C LYS A 834 -26.48 10.17 -13.78
N LEU A 835 -27.32 10.53 -14.75
CA LEU A 835 -28.79 10.50 -14.66
C LEU A 835 -29.38 9.54 -15.72
N ILE A 836 -28.63 8.50 -16.08
CA ILE A 836 -29.02 7.57 -17.15
C ILE A 836 -30.33 6.88 -16.74
N LYS A 837 -31.38 7.00 -17.57
CA LYS A 837 -32.74 6.49 -17.28
C LYS A 837 -33.39 7.05 -16.00
N ALA A 838 -32.91 8.15 -15.45
CA ALA A 838 -33.55 8.78 -14.29
C ALA A 838 -34.95 9.30 -14.64
N ASN A 839 -35.89 9.22 -13.70
CA ASN A 839 -37.23 9.81 -13.81
C ASN A 839 -37.22 11.21 -13.22
N LEU A 840 -37.27 12.25 -14.06
CA LEU A 840 -37.27 13.67 -13.70
C LEU A 840 -38.62 14.33 -14.07
N ILE A 841 -39.69 13.55 -14.19
CA ILE A 841 -41.01 14.05 -14.60
C ILE A 841 -41.46 15.16 -13.65
N LYS A 842 -41.75 16.34 -14.19
CA LYS A 842 -42.16 17.55 -13.44
C LYS A 842 -41.13 18.05 -12.39
N ALA A 843 -39.88 17.61 -12.43
CA ALA A 843 -38.85 18.17 -11.58
C ALA A 843 -38.60 19.66 -11.91
N ASP A 844 -38.21 20.45 -10.91
CA ASP A 844 -37.80 21.84 -11.08
C ASP A 844 -36.27 21.92 -11.08
N LEU A 845 -35.68 21.99 -12.27
CA LEU A 845 -34.25 22.16 -12.53
C LEU A 845 -33.93 23.60 -12.96
N SER A 846 -34.79 24.57 -12.64
CA SER A 846 -34.53 25.96 -13.03
C SER A 846 -33.23 26.47 -12.40
N LEU A 847 -32.38 27.10 -13.22
CA LEU A 847 -31.03 27.56 -12.86
C LEU A 847 -30.06 26.44 -12.41
N ALA A 848 -30.34 25.16 -12.66
CA ALA A 848 -29.44 24.07 -12.28
C ALA A 848 -28.18 24.00 -13.18
N TYR A 849 -27.06 23.55 -12.60
CA TYR A 849 -25.79 23.33 -13.31
C TYR A 849 -25.68 21.88 -13.77
N LEU A 850 -25.84 21.61 -15.07
CA LEU A 850 -25.86 20.25 -15.64
C LEU A 850 -24.78 20.04 -16.70
N ARG A 851 -23.74 20.87 -16.71
CA ARG A 851 -22.65 20.76 -17.68
C ARG A 851 -22.04 19.36 -17.65
N GLU A 852 -21.91 18.76 -18.83
CA GLU A 852 -21.35 17.41 -19.05
C GLU A 852 -22.10 16.25 -18.35
N ALA A 853 -23.30 16.49 -17.78
CA ALA A 853 -24.14 15.47 -17.16
C ALA A 853 -24.58 14.39 -18.16
N LYS A 854 -24.80 13.16 -17.68
CA LYS A 854 -25.20 11.99 -18.50
C LYS A 854 -26.69 11.68 -18.31
N LEU A 855 -27.53 12.25 -19.15
CA LEU A 855 -29.00 12.16 -19.11
C LEU A 855 -29.57 11.23 -20.19
N SER A 856 -28.77 10.31 -20.75
CA SER A 856 -29.26 9.42 -21.80
C SER A 856 -30.42 8.57 -21.31
N LEU A 857 -31.49 8.50 -22.12
CA LEU A 857 -32.75 7.83 -21.80
C LEU A 857 -33.49 8.34 -20.55
N ALA A 858 -33.11 9.49 -19.97
CA ALA A 858 -33.82 10.09 -18.85
C ALA A 858 -35.22 10.62 -19.27
N ASP A 859 -36.17 10.61 -18.34
CA ASP A 859 -37.50 11.17 -18.55
C ASP A 859 -37.66 12.52 -17.85
N LEU A 860 -37.49 13.61 -18.59
CA LEU A 860 -37.66 14.99 -18.16
C LEU A 860 -39.03 15.56 -18.61
N SER A 861 -40.03 14.71 -18.85
CA SER A 861 -41.32 15.17 -19.33
C SER A 861 -41.95 16.17 -18.37
N SER A 862 -42.34 17.34 -18.89
CA SER A 862 -42.90 18.47 -18.14
C SER A 862 -41.99 19.03 -17.04
N ALA A 863 -40.68 18.77 -17.06
CA ALA A 863 -39.72 19.38 -16.16
C ALA A 863 -39.53 20.89 -16.46
N ASP A 864 -39.25 21.68 -15.43
CA ASP A 864 -38.83 23.08 -15.57
C ASP A 864 -37.31 23.13 -15.63
N LEU A 865 -36.75 23.60 -16.75
CA LEU A 865 -35.30 23.75 -16.98
C LEU A 865 -34.97 25.20 -17.36
N ILE A 866 -35.78 26.16 -16.91
CA ILE A 866 -35.60 27.57 -17.25
C ILE A 866 -34.22 28.05 -16.77
N ASN A 867 -33.42 28.62 -17.68
CA ASN A 867 -32.03 29.02 -17.44
C ASN A 867 -31.08 27.91 -16.93
N ALA A 868 -31.38 26.63 -17.16
CA ALA A 868 -30.45 25.55 -16.80
C ALA A 868 -29.18 25.56 -17.70
N GLU A 869 -28.03 25.19 -17.13
CA GLU A 869 -26.74 25.08 -17.84
C GLU A 869 -26.48 23.63 -18.27
N LEU A 870 -26.88 23.25 -19.48
CA LEU A 870 -26.78 21.90 -20.06
C LEU A 870 -25.69 21.78 -21.13
N SER A 871 -24.71 22.69 -21.15
CA SER A 871 -23.63 22.64 -22.13
C SER A 871 -22.88 21.29 -22.07
N LEU A 872 -22.62 20.70 -23.24
CA LEU A 872 -21.98 19.39 -23.38
C LEU A 872 -22.70 18.20 -22.70
N ALA A 873 -23.94 18.37 -22.23
CA ALA A 873 -24.70 17.28 -21.63
C ALA A 873 -25.08 16.20 -22.66
N ASP A 874 -25.16 14.94 -22.21
CA ASP A 874 -25.64 13.83 -23.02
C ASP A 874 -27.13 13.56 -22.75
N LEU A 875 -28.00 14.09 -23.60
CA LEU A 875 -29.45 13.92 -23.59
C LEU A 875 -29.90 12.94 -24.68
N SER A 876 -29.02 12.06 -25.15
CA SER A 876 -29.38 11.14 -26.24
C SER A 876 -30.55 10.22 -25.85
N SER A 877 -31.55 10.19 -26.72
CA SER A 877 -32.81 9.44 -26.50
C SER A 877 -33.56 9.81 -25.22
N ALA A 878 -33.34 11.01 -24.65
CA ALA A 878 -34.10 11.49 -23.50
C ALA A 878 -35.53 11.92 -23.89
N TYR A 879 -36.46 11.83 -22.94
CA TYR A 879 -37.85 12.28 -23.09
C TYR A 879 -37.99 13.67 -22.47
N LEU A 880 -38.27 14.68 -23.29
CA LEU A 880 -38.39 16.09 -22.90
C LEU A 880 -39.79 16.65 -23.26
N ILE A 881 -40.80 15.78 -23.33
CA ILE A 881 -42.15 16.13 -23.75
C ILE A 881 -42.71 17.22 -22.85
N LYS A 882 -43.08 18.36 -23.42
CA LYS A 882 -43.59 19.56 -22.70
C LYS A 882 -42.64 20.16 -21.66
N ALA A 883 -41.34 19.82 -21.67
CA ALA A 883 -40.36 20.45 -20.80
C ALA A 883 -40.21 21.96 -21.11
N ASP A 884 -39.91 22.77 -20.09
CA ASP A 884 -39.63 24.20 -20.24
C ASP A 884 -38.12 24.48 -20.21
N LEU A 885 -37.48 24.48 -21.38
CA LEU A 885 -36.06 24.78 -21.59
C LEU A 885 -35.85 26.26 -21.97
N SER A 886 -36.77 27.15 -21.61
CA SER A 886 -36.64 28.57 -21.97
C SER A 886 -35.37 29.16 -21.37
N LEU A 887 -34.56 29.86 -22.19
CA LEU A 887 -33.27 30.45 -21.81
C LEU A 887 -32.19 29.43 -21.37
N ALA A 888 -32.40 28.13 -21.53
CA ALA A 888 -31.38 27.13 -21.19
C ALA A 888 -30.17 27.19 -22.14
N ASP A 889 -28.98 26.90 -21.62
CA ASP A 889 -27.77 26.68 -22.41
C ASP A 889 -27.63 25.19 -22.75
N LEU A 890 -27.94 24.81 -23.98
CA LEU A 890 -27.78 23.47 -24.54
C LEU A 890 -26.60 23.44 -25.54
N SER A 891 -25.66 24.38 -25.44
CA SER A 891 -24.57 24.47 -26.41
C SER A 891 -23.72 23.20 -26.42
N SER A 892 -23.48 22.67 -27.61
CA SER A 892 -22.77 21.40 -27.84
C SER A 892 -23.38 20.17 -27.12
N ALA A 893 -24.64 20.23 -26.69
CA ALA A 893 -25.33 19.08 -26.09
C ALA A 893 -25.62 17.99 -27.13
N ASN A 894 -25.61 16.73 -26.69
CA ASN A 894 -26.01 15.59 -27.50
C ASN A 894 -27.50 15.31 -27.30
N LEU A 895 -28.33 15.60 -28.30
CA LEU A 895 -29.79 15.40 -28.32
C LEU A 895 -30.20 14.34 -29.36
N ILE A 896 -29.29 13.45 -29.76
CA ILE A 896 -29.57 12.42 -30.76
C ILE A 896 -30.79 11.60 -30.34
N LYS A 897 -31.83 11.56 -31.18
CA LYS A 897 -33.11 10.85 -30.95
C LYS A 897 -33.88 11.32 -29.70
N ALA A 898 -33.61 12.50 -29.15
CA ALA A 898 -34.39 13.04 -28.04
C ALA A 898 -35.83 13.39 -28.49
N ASP A 899 -36.81 13.17 -27.62
CA ASP A 899 -38.20 13.58 -27.85
C ASP A 899 -38.45 14.95 -27.19
N LEU A 900 -38.40 16.01 -27.98
CA LEU A 900 -38.65 17.40 -27.57
C LEU A 900 -40.09 17.84 -27.93
N SER A 901 -41.01 16.89 -28.14
CA SER A 901 -42.36 17.22 -28.57
C SER A 901 -43.07 18.14 -27.58
N SER A 902 -43.69 19.22 -28.09
CA SER A 902 -44.31 20.28 -27.29
C SER A 902 -43.40 20.99 -26.28
N ALA A 903 -42.07 20.81 -26.33
CA ALA A 903 -41.14 21.49 -25.44
C ALA A 903 -41.07 23.00 -25.72
N LYS A 904 -40.78 23.81 -24.70
CA LYS A 904 -40.51 25.24 -24.85
C LYS A 904 -39.01 25.48 -24.86
N LEU A 905 -38.48 25.92 -25.99
CA LEU A 905 -37.07 26.25 -26.22
C LEU A 905 -36.89 27.76 -26.44
N ILE A 906 -37.73 28.58 -25.78
CA ILE A 906 -37.78 30.02 -26.05
C ILE A 906 -36.44 30.65 -25.66
N LYS A 907 -35.73 31.21 -26.63
CA LYS A 907 -34.38 31.79 -26.45
C LYS A 907 -33.34 30.82 -25.88
N ALA A 908 -33.54 29.51 -26.01
CA ALA A 908 -32.52 28.53 -25.65
C ALA A 908 -31.30 28.61 -26.58
N ASP A 909 -30.10 28.34 -26.07
CA ASP A 909 -28.90 28.22 -26.89
C ASP A 909 -28.64 26.76 -27.25
N LEU A 910 -28.91 26.38 -28.51
CA LEU A 910 -28.65 25.05 -29.06
C LEU A 910 -27.44 25.08 -30.02
N SER A 911 -26.55 26.08 -29.89
CA SER A 911 -25.40 26.19 -30.79
C SER A 911 -24.51 24.95 -30.70
N SER A 912 -24.10 24.42 -31.86
CA SER A 912 -23.31 23.19 -31.98
C SER A 912 -23.95 21.92 -31.37
N ALA A 913 -25.22 21.95 -30.96
CA ALA A 913 -25.91 20.78 -30.45
C ALA A 913 -26.17 19.74 -31.54
N ASP A 914 -26.17 18.45 -31.16
CA ASP A 914 -26.48 17.34 -32.05
C ASP A 914 -27.94 16.92 -31.89
N LEU A 915 -28.81 17.33 -32.82
CA LEU A 915 -30.24 17.02 -32.83
C LEU A 915 -30.58 15.90 -33.83
N ILE A 916 -29.61 15.06 -34.24
CA ILE A 916 -29.88 14.04 -35.25
C ILE A 916 -31.04 13.13 -34.81
N LYS A 917 -32.09 13.05 -35.62
CA LYS A 917 -33.32 12.27 -35.36
C LYS A 917 -34.12 12.72 -34.13
N ALA A 918 -33.91 13.93 -33.62
CA ALA A 918 -34.73 14.49 -32.54
C ALA A 918 -36.15 14.83 -33.03
N ASP A 919 -37.15 14.69 -32.15
CA ASP A 919 -38.53 15.06 -32.42
C ASP A 919 -38.87 16.44 -31.84
N LEU A 920 -39.09 17.42 -32.70
CA LEU A 920 -39.44 18.80 -32.36
C LEU A 920 -40.93 19.12 -32.62
N SER A 921 -41.78 18.11 -32.84
CA SER A 921 -43.20 18.31 -33.14
C SER A 921 -43.90 19.17 -32.07
N SER A 922 -44.61 20.21 -32.49
CA SER A 922 -45.27 21.22 -31.65
C SER A 922 -44.34 21.99 -30.70
N ALA A 923 -43.02 21.91 -30.85
CA ALA A 923 -42.07 22.61 -29.99
C ALA A 923 -42.04 24.12 -30.26
N ASN A 924 -41.73 24.92 -29.24
CA ASN A 924 -41.64 26.37 -29.36
C ASN A 924 -40.18 26.84 -29.31
N LEU A 925 -39.56 27.04 -30.46
CA LEU A 925 -38.17 27.49 -30.60
C LEU A 925 -38.04 29.03 -30.71
N LYS A 926 -39.05 29.81 -30.31
CA LYS A 926 -39.02 31.27 -30.51
C LYS A 926 -37.75 31.92 -29.96
N GLY A 927 -36.93 32.49 -30.85
CA GLY A 927 -35.68 33.16 -30.48
C GLY A 927 -34.50 32.25 -30.15
N ALA A 928 -34.62 30.92 -30.32
CA ALA A 928 -33.54 29.97 -30.04
C ALA A 928 -32.35 30.15 -30.98
N ASN A 929 -31.15 29.78 -30.54
CA ASN A 929 -29.93 29.80 -31.34
C ASN A 929 -29.56 28.39 -31.82
N LEU A 930 -29.58 28.14 -33.13
CA LEU A 930 -29.22 26.86 -33.75
C LEU A 930 -27.89 26.95 -34.53
N SER A 931 -27.03 27.91 -34.22
CA SER A 931 -25.77 28.10 -34.94
C SER A 931 -24.92 26.84 -34.91
N SER A 932 -24.54 26.32 -36.09
CA SER A 932 -23.76 25.07 -36.21
C SER A 932 -24.38 23.81 -35.59
N ALA A 933 -25.68 23.80 -35.29
CA ALA A 933 -26.38 22.61 -34.79
C ALA A 933 -26.56 21.56 -35.90
N TYR A 934 -26.54 20.27 -35.56
CA TYR A 934 -26.76 19.17 -36.51
C TYR A 934 -28.24 18.78 -36.55
N LEU A 935 -28.91 18.97 -37.68
CA LEU A 935 -30.37 18.81 -37.82
C LEU A 935 -30.77 17.62 -38.72
N GLU A 936 -29.90 16.62 -38.88
CA GLU A 936 -30.17 15.51 -39.79
C GLU A 936 -31.38 14.67 -39.31
N ASN A 937 -32.38 14.47 -40.18
CA ASN A 937 -33.56 13.64 -39.92
C ASN A 937 -34.40 14.05 -38.69
N ILE A 938 -34.43 15.33 -38.31
CA ILE A 938 -35.40 15.82 -37.29
C ILE A 938 -36.86 15.67 -37.76
N SER A 939 -37.81 15.56 -36.83
CA SER A 939 -39.25 15.70 -37.09
C SER A 939 -39.80 17.01 -36.52
N TRP A 940 -40.75 17.62 -37.23
CA TRP A 940 -41.50 18.81 -36.81
C TRP A 940 -42.86 18.84 -37.54
N ASP A 941 -43.80 19.65 -37.04
CA ASP A 941 -45.16 19.78 -37.57
C ASP A 941 -45.57 21.25 -37.74
N GLU A 942 -46.83 21.50 -38.14
CA GLU A 942 -47.39 22.85 -38.34
C GLU A 942 -47.50 23.69 -37.07
N ASP A 943 -47.51 23.05 -35.90
CA ASP A 943 -47.59 23.71 -34.60
C ASP A 943 -46.20 24.10 -34.05
N THR A 944 -45.13 23.67 -34.72
CA THR A 944 -43.74 23.96 -34.34
C THR A 944 -43.39 25.43 -34.63
N LYS A 945 -42.97 26.19 -33.61
CA LYS A 945 -42.75 27.65 -33.71
C LYS A 945 -41.29 27.99 -33.97
N TRP A 946 -41.02 28.55 -35.14
CA TRP A 946 -39.66 28.93 -35.60
C TRP A 946 -39.36 30.44 -35.54
N ASP A 947 -40.25 31.23 -34.92
CA ASP A 947 -40.18 32.69 -34.86
C ASP A 947 -38.82 33.20 -34.35
N ASN A 948 -38.11 34.01 -35.14
CA ASN A 948 -36.83 34.61 -34.77
C ASN A 948 -35.72 33.63 -34.35
N VAL A 949 -35.79 32.36 -34.76
CA VAL A 949 -34.69 31.40 -34.58
C VAL A 949 -33.44 31.89 -35.31
N ARG A 950 -32.28 31.86 -34.65
CA ARG A 950 -30.99 32.35 -35.15
C ARG A 950 -30.08 31.20 -35.56
N GLY A 951 -29.12 31.43 -36.45
CA GLY A 951 -28.04 30.47 -36.72
C GLY A 951 -28.40 29.31 -37.63
N LEU A 952 -29.66 29.20 -38.07
CA LEU A 952 -30.13 28.14 -38.97
C LEU A 952 -29.35 28.11 -40.30
N GLU A 953 -28.88 29.27 -40.75
CA GLU A 953 -28.02 29.47 -41.93
C GLU A 953 -26.62 28.84 -41.78
N THR A 954 -26.18 28.60 -40.55
CA THR A 954 -24.90 27.93 -40.23
C THR A 954 -25.09 26.51 -39.70
N ALA A 955 -26.33 26.05 -39.54
CA ALA A 955 -26.64 24.70 -39.08
C ALA A 955 -26.26 23.66 -40.14
N ILE A 956 -25.97 22.45 -39.69
CA ILE A 956 -25.39 21.36 -40.47
C ILE A 956 -26.50 20.35 -40.80
N ASN A 957 -26.53 19.87 -42.05
CA ASN A 957 -27.52 18.88 -42.54
C ASN A 957 -28.99 19.28 -42.34
N VAL A 958 -29.30 20.58 -42.48
CA VAL A 958 -30.67 21.11 -42.36
C VAL A 958 -31.59 20.50 -43.44
N PRO A 959 -32.76 19.93 -43.08
CA PRO A 959 -33.73 19.41 -44.04
C PRO A 959 -34.21 20.47 -45.04
N GLU A 960 -34.30 20.11 -46.33
CA GLU A 960 -34.73 21.04 -47.39
C GLU A 960 -36.13 21.62 -47.16
N ALA A 961 -37.06 20.84 -46.60
CA ALA A 961 -38.40 21.32 -46.26
C ALA A 961 -38.36 22.50 -45.26
N LEU A 962 -37.48 22.44 -44.26
CA LEU A 962 -37.32 23.50 -43.26
C LEU A 962 -36.66 24.76 -43.85
N LYS A 963 -35.77 24.61 -44.83
CA LYS A 963 -35.19 25.74 -45.57
C LYS A 963 -36.25 26.49 -46.38
N ASN A 964 -37.18 25.75 -46.99
CA ASN A 964 -38.22 26.33 -47.84
C ASN A 964 -39.32 27.03 -47.04
N ASP A 965 -39.66 26.53 -45.84
CA ASP A 965 -40.73 27.08 -44.99
C ASP A 965 -40.46 28.53 -44.54
N ARG A 966 -39.19 28.95 -44.52
CA ARG A 966 -38.76 30.33 -44.25
C ARG A 966 -38.93 31.31 -45.42
N THR A 967 -39.16 30.85 -46.64
CA THR A 967 -39.43 31.78 -47.76
C THR A 967 -40.89 32.27 -47.77
N SER A 968 -41.72 31.76 -46.87
CA SER A 968 -43.17 31.97 -46.81
C SER A 968 -43.68 32.72 -45.56
N ASN A 969 -42.82 33.06 -44.58
CA ASN A 969 -43.20 33.75 -43.32
C ASN A 969 -42.37 35.02 -43.06
#